data_AF-A0A4Z1IYV5-F1
#
_entry.id   AF-A0A4Z1IYV5-F1
#
_cell.length_a   1.000
_cell.length_b   1.000
_cell.length_c   1.000
_cell.angle_alpha   90.00
_cell.angle_beta   90.00
_cell.angle_gamma   90.00
#
_symmetry.space_group_name_H-M   'P 1'
#
loop_
_entity.id
_entity.type
_entity.pdbx_description
1 polymer ?
#
loop_
_entity_poly.entity_id
_entity_poly.type
_entity_poly.pdbx_seq_one_letter_code
_entity_poly.pdbx_strand_id
1 'polypeptide(L)'
;MPSSLEPPDDTTRAVLLAWIKTFPAVLNKVNSIEDLTDGLIFSDMLEDFDPAYAIKDISKTTSSTKWISAKQTLEAVYKNLLKYAHEHCDNWVKAAVVEYPIDFNALAQYSDPTESTKLITIFLLVALKGPNQLRYIDRVRTKLSHDMQSVIATHVATIEQDLSIALPDLEVHRIAKPYDALDLEEKYSAVSMEHAALKKRNADLITRLENLSESRDHLLDETKEQDRLIKQLQETVNHGGKSEYISRLEKRLEDSEQLIANQEQQLEDARVNRELKNKELVSIKHTRDLETQDRLKELEVENSSLLKRANKVEHYEKKLAQQNAIEKENARLREQLDVLQENQKDYDKVHMENELLKTTRREYMKVLEGQENTITDLKNKGMALEEELRSRMEEIELHLERQRHDEKYINELQERVDSHSPEEPSGGGFSLEDELNRSDSPNEPNPSLEISRLKAELQVLKSNEGGKANAELRAELQKAEMEIRRLREKTQELKEAHAISQDQISTIMGDTSFLPTDEALVIAVDKMMSIGPFQLTLDDFHRERAKSSGQSLYRDATKEIERLNHAINDLTAKLTSSERDLLRARADLSAMDSDEITALEQLKEANELVASSYEKDLTLLQAQHNDLRTEFVDQQSHLLAALKSKDKLSEQLKTIFQHPSGSIEGLGKDPESATALDALKEVSQEDNISTSRPTSPKKKSAIKRIGKLFGNKKLKEPASSAPGYDQHGEELAREQAAFGVLPQLQKKESTIQELQRRLVLAEDPEAQKAANDVLVKNLTRENNLIATAWYDLTNRLQSNHVVLQRRQDAPRSWVNKQRQLVNSGPRR
;
A
#
# COMPACT_ATOMS: atom_id res chain seq x y z
N MET A 1 -31.11 -54.09 15.84
CA MET A 1 -31.86 -54.39 17.07
C MET A 1 -30.81 -54.80 18.10
N PRO A 2 -30.73 -54.15 19.28
CA PRO A 2 -29.83 -54.60 20.33
C PRO A 2 -30.14 -56.07 20.66
N SER A 3 -29.10 -56.87 20.86
CA SER A 3 -29.21 -58.33 21.00
C SER A 3 -30.00 -58.76 22.24
N SER A 4 -30.20 -57.86 23.21
CA SER A 4 -31.08 -58.05 24.38
C SER A 4 -32.59 -57.93 24.11
N LEU A 5 -33.04 -57.56 22.90
CA LEU A 5 -34.46 -57.49 22.53
C LEU A 5 -34.99 -58.72 21.77
N GLU A 6 -34.21 -59.79 21.64
CA GLU A 6 -34.81 -61.10 21.36
C GLU A 6 -35.69 -61.53 22.54
N PRO A 7 -36.85 -62.20 22.29
CA PRO A 7 -37.79 -62.53 23.35
C PRO A 7 -37.06 -63.27 24.46
N PRO A 8 -37.08 -62.77 25.72
CA PRO A 8 -36.21 -63.27 26.77
C PRO A 8 -36.44 -64.76 26.96
N ASP A 9 -35.37 -65.57 26.93
CA ASP A 9 -35.44 -67.02 27.17
C ASP A 9 -36.28 -67.30 28.41
N ASP A 10 -37.17 -68.29 28.35
CA ASP A 10 -38.07 -68.65 29.47
C ASP A 10 -37.29 -68.94 30.77
N THR A 11 -36.03 -69.35 30.64
CA THR A 11 -35.08 -69.52 31.76
C THR A 11 -34.74 -68.19 32.43
N THR A 12 -34.45 -67.13 31.67
CA THR A 12 -34.17 -65.78 32.18
C THR A 12 -35.40 -65.20 32.88
N ARG A 13 -36.59 -65.41 32.32
CA ARG A 13 -37.86 -64.98 32.90
C ARG A 13 -38.12 -65.64 34.26
N ALA A 14 -37.92 -66.95 34.35
CA ALA A 14 -38.07 -67.70 35.59
C ALA A 14 -37.07 -67.24 36.67
N VAL A 15 -35.84 -66.94 36.28
CA VAL A 15 -34.78 -66.45 37.18
C VAL A 15 -35.06 -65.05 37.70
N LEU A 16 -35.54 -64.13 36.85
CA LEU A 16 -35.92 -62.77 37.26
C LEU A 16 -37.13 -62.78 38.21
N LEU A 17 -38.10 -63.66 37.96
CA LEU A 17 -39.23 -63.85 38.89
C LEU A 17 -38.75 -64.45 40.23
N ALA A 18 -37.80 -65.40 40.20
CA ALA A 18 -37.19 -65.95 41.42
C ALA A 18 -36.42 -64.88 42.20
N TRP A 19 -35.79 -63.92 41.52
CA TRP A 19 -35.15 -62.76 42.16
C TRP A 19 -36.17 -61.85 42.85
N ILE A 20 -37.29 -61.51 42.21
CA ILE A 20 -38.36 -60.70 42.83
C ILE A 20 -38.92 -61.39 44.08
N LYS A 21 -39.04 -62.72 44.07
CA LYS A 21 -39.46 -63.50 45.24
C LYS A 21 -38.50 -63.40 46.44
N THR A 22 -37.30 -62.86 46.29
CA THR A 22 -36.36 -62.67 47.41
C THR A 22 -36.70 -61.47 48.32
N PHE A 23 -37.59 -60.59 47.87
CA PHE A 23 -38.03 -59.40 48.60
C PHE A 23 -39.07 -59.76 49.69
N PRO A 24 -38.88 -59.29 50.95
CA PRO A 24 -39.68 -59.75 52.09
C PRO A 24 -41.17 -59.39 52.00
N ALA A 25 -41.54 -58.32 51.28
CA ALA A 25 -42.94 -57.93 51.06
C ALA A 25 -43.68 -58.77 49.99
N VAL A 26 -42.93 -59.48 49.14
CA VAL A 26 -43.42 -60.10 47.89
C VAL A 26 -43.53 -61.64 48.00
N LEU A 27 -43.00 -62.23 49.08
CA LEU A 27 -42.77 -63.67 49.23
C LEU A 27 -44.00 -64.58 49.01
N ASN A 28 -45.22 -64.08 49.23
CA ASN A 28 -46.46 -64.88 49.21
C ASN A 28 -47.48 -64.46 48.15
N LYS A 29 -47.16 -63.51 47.24
CA LYS A 29 -48.15 -62.88 46.35
C LYS A 29 -47.96 -63.11 44.85
N VAL A 30 -46.86 -63.72 44.40
CA VAL A 30 -46.52 -63.80 42.96
C VAL A 30 -46.29 -65.24 42.52
N ASN A 31 -47.08 -65.73 41.57
CA ASN A 31 -46.89 -67.04 40.95
C ASN A 31 -46.58 -66.94 39.45
N SER A 32 -47.06 -65.89 38.78
CA SER A 32 -46.80 -65.62 37.36
C SER A 32 -46.32 -64.19 37.13
N ILE A 33 -45.66 -63.93 36.00
CA ILE A 33 -45.21 -62.59 35.59
C ILE A 33 -46.42 -61.65 35.39
N GLU A 34 -47.59 -62.21 35.06
CA GLU A 34 -48.85 -61.50 34.91
C GLU A 34 -49.32 -60.81 36.22
N ASP A 35 -48.92 -61.34 37.38
CA ASP A 35 -49.26 -60.77 38.68
C ASP A 35 -48.52 -59.44 38.96
N LEU A 36 -47.52 -59.08 38.15
CA LEU A 36 -46.72 -57.85 38.30
C LEU A 36 -47.34 -56.64 37.58
N THR A 37 -48.43 -56.83 36.84
CA THR A 37 -49.05 -55.82 35.99
C THR A 37 -49.83 -54.75 36.75
N ASP A 38 -50.14 -54.97 38.03
CA ASP A 38 -50.87 -54.03 38.88
C ASP A 38 -49.99 -52.87 39.41
N GLY A 39 -48.66 -52.98 39.27
CA GLY A 39 -47.69 -51.98 39.71
C GLY A 39 -47.51 -51.88 41.23
N LEU A 40 -48.25 -52.66 42.02
CA LEU A 40 -48.19 -52.60 43.49
C LEU A 40 -46.90 -53.21 44.01
N ILE A 41 -46.48 -54.33 43.43
CA ILE A 41 -45.24 -55.02 43.80
C ILE A 41 -44.02 -54.15 43.50
N PHE A 42 -44.03 -53.40 42.39
CA PHE A 42 -42.96 -52.46 42.07
C PHE A 42 -42.94 -51.25 43.02
N SER A 43 -44.10 -50.82 43.54
CA SER A 43 -44.17 -49.81 44.60
C SER A 43 -43.57 -50.34 45.91
N ASP A 44 -43.89 -51.59 46.30
CA ASP A 44 -43.30 -52.24 47.49
C ASP A 44 -41.78 -52.43 47.33
N MET A 45 -41.30 -52.70 46.12
CA MET A 45 -39.87 -52.77 45.82
C MET A 45 -39.19 -51.40 45.95
N LEU A 46 -39.83 -50.33 45.48
CA LEU A 46 -39.36 -48.96 45.70
C LEU A 46 -39.28 -48.62 47.20
N GLU A 47 -40.24 -49.07 48.01
CA GLU A 47 -40.20 -48.88 49.46
C GLU A 47 -38.99 -49.59 50.12
N ASP A 48 -38.56 -50.75 49.62
CA ASP A 48 -37.33 -51.41 50.12
C ASP A 48 -36.04 -50.71 49.66
N PHE A 49 -36.06 -49.98 48.53
CA PHE A 49 -34.94 -49.16 48.07
C PHE A 49 -34.82 -47.86 48.86
N ASP A 50 -35.92 -47.10 48.93
CA ASP A 50 -36.05 -45.92 49.75
C ASP A 50 -37.54 -45.63 50.05
N PRO A 51 -37.94 -45.65 51.35
CA PRO A 51 -39.30 -45.32 51.77
C PRO A 51 -39.79 -43.93 51.34
N ALA A 52 -38.89 -42.96 51.05
CA ALA A 52 -39.24 -41.61 50.64
C ALA A 52 -39.85 -41.52 49.23
N TYR A 53 -39.50 -42.46 48.34
CA TYR A 53 -39.97 -42.48 46.94
C TYR A 53 -41.12 -43.47 46.71
N ALA A 54 -41.54 -44.18 47.76
CA ALA A 54 -42.64 -45.13 47.73
C ALA A 54 -44.00 -44.44 47.53
N ILE A 55 -44.84 -45.00 46.65
CA ILE A 55 -46.17 -44.48 46.37
C ILE A 55 -47.17 -45.22 47.24
N LYS A 56 -47.52 -44.61 48.37
CA LYS A 56 -48.49 -45.19 49.35
C LYS A 56 -49.94 -44.82 49.05
N ASP A 57 -50.17 -43.66 48.44
CA ASP A 57 -51.51 -43.18 48.09
C ASP A 57 -51.81 -43.45 46.61
N ILE A 58 -52.15 -44.69 46.30
CA ILE A 58 -52.75 -45.04 45.02
C ILE A 58 -54.25 -44.83 45.16
N SER A 59 -54.78 -43.80 44.49
CA SER A 59 -56.21 -43.53 44.48
C SER A 59 -56.97 -44.75 43.97
N LYS A 60 -57.75 -45.39 44.85
CA LYS A 60 -58.75 -46.39 44.45
C LYS A 60 -59.90 -45.68 43.74
N THR A 61 -59.69 -45.20 42.51
CA THR A 61 -60.75 -44.68 41.67
C THR A 61 -61.68 -45.85 41.32
N THR A 62 -62.79 -45.95 42.03
CA THR A 62 -63.75 -47.07 41.98
C THR A 62 -64.57 -47.10 40.68
N SER A 63 -64.15 -46.37 39.64
CA SER A 63 -64.94 -46.13 38.42
C SER A 63 -64.13 -46.10 37.11
N SER A 64 -62.82 -46.39 37.11
CA SER A 64 -62.01 -46.53 35.89
C SER A 64 -61.60 -48.00 35.65
N THR A 65 -61.59 -48.44 34.39
CA THR A 65 -61.23 -49.81 33.97
C THR A 65 -59.95 -50.30 34.65
N LYS A 66 -59.92 -51.53 35.18
CA LYS A 66 -58.81 -52.06 36.02
C LYS A 66 -57.41 -51.85 35.43
N TRP A 67 -57.27 -52.01 34.11
CA TRP A 67 -56.00 -51.82 33.41
C TRP A 67 -55.56 -50.35 33.34
N ILE A 68 -56.49 -49.39 33.35
CA ILE A 68 -56.18 -47.95 33.35
C ILE A 68 -55.61 -47.54 34.70
N SER A 69 -56.20 -48.02 35.80
CA SER A 69 -55.64 -47.82 37.12
C SER A 69 -54.26 -48.47 37.25
N ALA A 70 -54.09 -49.68 36.70
CA ALA A 70 -52.81 -50.38 36.68
C ALA A 70 -51.75 -49.66 35.84
N LYS A 71 -52.14 -49.07 34.71
CA LYS A 71 -51.26 -48.23 33.90
C LYS A 71 -50.83 -46.98 34.66
N GLN A 72 -51.76 -46.29 35.33
CA GLN A 72 -51.45 -45.10 36.10
C GLN A 72 -50.51 -45.40 37.28
N THR A 73 -50.69 -46.53 37.96
CA THR A 73 -49.79 -46.97 39.03
C THR A 73 -48.42 -47.30 38.49
N LEU A 74 -48.33 -48.05 37.39
CA LEU A 74 -47.05 -48.39 36.75
C LEU A 74 -46.31 -47.14 36.26
N GLU A 75 -46.99 -46.18 35.62
CA GLU A 75 -46.38 -44.93 35.18
C GLU A 75 -45.89 -44.07 36.36
N ALA A 76 -46.66 -44.02 37.45
CA ALA A 76 -46.28 -43.28 38.64
C ALA A 76 -45.05 -43.92 39.31
N VAL A 77 -45.06 -45.24 39.47
CA VAL A 77 -43.95 -46.03 40.03
C VAL A 77 -42.71 -45.87 39.17
N TYR A 78 -42.83 -45.97 37.85
CA TYR A 78 -41.71 -45.77 36.93
C TYR A 78 -41.16 -44.34 36.99
N LYS A 79 -42.02 -43.31 37.05
CA LYS A 79 -41.57 -41.92 37.22
C LYS A 79 -40.81 -41.71 38.53
N ASN A 80 -41.26 -42.33 39.63
CA ASN A 80 -40.56 -42.23 40.90
C ASN A 80 -39.25 -43.03 40.92
N LEU A 81 -39.21 -44.20 40.28
CA LEU A 81 -37.96 -44.94 40.04
C LEU A 81 -36.97 -44.09 39.26
N LEU A 82 -37.42 -43.40 38.21
CA LEU A 82 -36.56 -42.52 37.41
C LEU A 82 -36.04 -41.31 38.20
N LYS A 83 -36.87 -40.72 39.07
CA LYS A 83 -36.42 -39.64 39.97
C LYS A 83 -35.37 -40.15 40.94
N TYR A 84 -35.65 -41.26 41.63
CA TYR A 84 -34.69 -41.90 42.53
C TYR A 84 -33.38 -42.22 41.79
N ALA A 85 -33.48 -42.79 40.60
CA ALA A 85 -32.32 -43.16 39.82
C ALA A 85 -31.56 -41.94 39.25
N HIS A 86 -32.22 -40.83 38.96
CA HIS A 86 -31.53 -39.60 38.54
C HIS A 86 -30.79 -38.91 39.69
N GLU A 87 -31.33 -39.01 40.91
CA GLU A 87 -30.77 -38.38 42.10
C GLU A 87 -29.67 -39.22 42.75
N HIS A 88 -29.77 -40.56 42.64
CA HIS A 88 -28.91 -41.48 43.37
C HIS A 88 -28.09 -42.45 42.50
N CYS A 89 -28.35 -42.55 41.19
CA CYS A 89 -27.58 -43.39 40.28
C CYS A 89 -26.89 -42.56 39.19
N ASP A 90 -25.72 -43.01 38.74
CA ASP A 90 -24.95 -42.38 37.67
C ASP A 90 -25.70 -42.40 36.31
N ASN A 91 -25.20 -41.62 35.34
CA ASN A 91 -25.83 -41.36 34.04
C ASN A 91 -26.18 -42.60 33.19
N TRP A 92 -25.78 -43.81 33.58
CA TRP A 92 -26.14 -45.05 32.89
C TRP A 92 -27.65 -45.32 32.89
N VAL A 93 -28.41 -44.81 33.86
CA VAL A 93 -29.87 -44.99 33.87
C VAL A 93 -30.53 -44.23 32.73
N LYS A 94 -30.01 -43.05 32.36
CA LYS A 94 -30.49 -42.31 31.19
C LYS A 94 -30.26 -43.11 29.91
N ALA A 95 -29.12 -43.81 29.81
CA ALA A 95 -28.84 -44.71 28.70
C ALA A 95 -29.84 -45.88 28.66
N ALA A 96 -30.09 -46.53 29.80
CA ALA A 96 -31.01 -47.66 29.91
C ALA A 96 -32.46 -47.30 29.55
N VAL A 97 -32.90 -46.09 29.89
CA VAL A 97 -34.26 -45.61 29.59
C VAL A 97 -34.46 -45.31 28.11
N VAL A 98 -33.40 -44.80 27.45
CA VAL A 98 -33.44 -44.53 26.00
C VAL A 98 -33.38 -45.82 25.21
N GLU A 99 -32.56 -46.78 25.63
CA GLU A 99 -32.38 -48.04 24.90
C GLU A 99 -33.55 -49.03 25.13
N TYR A 100 -34.15 -49.02 26.32
CA TYR A 100 -35.28 -49.88 26.67
C TYR A 100 -36.56 -49.07 26.99
N PRO A 101 -37.21 -48.47 25.98
CA PRO A 101 -38.48 -47.80 26.17
C PRO A 101 -39.57 -48.83 26.52
N ILE A 102 -40.32 -48.55 27.58
CA ILE A 102 -41.37 -49.43 28.09
C ILE A 102 -42.73 -48.94 27.60
N ASP A 103 -43.51 -49.83 26.98
CA ASP A 103 -44.90 -49.54 26.65
C ASP A 103 -45.84 -49.96 27.79
N PHE A 104 -46.24 -48.98 28.60
CA PHE A 104 -47.16 -49.19 29.72
C PHE A 104 -48.58 -49.58 29.28
N ASN A 105 -48.99 -49.33 28.03
CA ASN A 105 -50.28 -49.83 27.52
C ASN A 105 -50.20 -51.33 27.27
N ALA A 106 -49.15 -51.78 26.59
CA ALA A 106 -48.91 -53.20 26.33
C ALA A 106 -48.80 -53.99 27.64
N LEU A 107 -48.11 -53.42 28.62
CA LEU A 107 -47.94 -54.02 29.95
C LEU A 107 -49.25 -54.10 30.74
N ALA A 108 -50.03 -53.02 30.82
CA ALA A 108 -51.23 -52.99 31.67
C ALA A 108 -52.46 -53.66 31.03
N GLN A 109 -52.58 -53.63 29.70
CA GLN A 109 -53.75 -54.14 28.98
C GLN A 109 -53.59 -55.59 28.50
N TYR A 110 -52.39 -55.97 28.06
CA TYR A 110 -52.12 -57.27 27.45
C TYR A 110 -51.18 -58.15 28.29
N SER A 111 -50.73 -57.67 29.46
CA SER A 111 -49.82 -58.38 30.37
C SER A 111 -48.60 -58.95 29.65
N ASP A 112 -48.02 -58.16 28.73
CA ASP A 112 -46.91 -58.62 27.89
C ASP A 112 -45.69 -59.00 28.75
N PRO A 113 -45.23 -60.26 28.70
CA PRO A 113 -44.09 -60.73 29.49
C PRO A 113 -42.78 -60.07 29.07
N THR A 114 -42.67 -59.58 27.83
CA THR A 114 -41.45 -58.92 27.33
C THR A 114 -41.27 -57.54 27.96
N GLU A 115 -42.32 -56.73 27.99
CA GLU A 115 -42.35 -55.42 28.64
C GLU A 115 -42.22 -55.53 30.17
N SER A 116 -42.83 -56.56 30.76
CA SER A 116 -42.65 -56.88 32.18
C SER A 116 -41.19 -57.17 32.50
N THR A 117 -40.54 -57.97 31.65
CA THR A 117 -39.11 -58.31 31.81
C THR A 117 -38.24 -57.06 31.70
N LYS A 118 -38.49 -56.16 30.73
CA LYS A 118 -37.76 -54.89 30.61
C LYS A 118 -37.87 -54.04 31.88
N LEU A 119 -39.08 -53.90 32.43
CA LEU A 119 -39.29 -53.14 33.66
C LEU A 119 -38.52 -53.76 34.84
N ILE A 120 -38.59 -55.07 35.01
CA ILE A 120 -37.88 -55.81 36.05
C ILE A 120 -36.36 -55.66 35.88
N THR A 121 -35.86 -55.71 34.66
CA THR A 121 -34.45 -55.54 34.34
C THR A 121 -33.95 -54.14 34.71
N ILE A 122 -34.74 -53.08 34.45
CA ILE A 122 -34.39 -51.73 34.91
C ILE A 122 -34.34 -51.67 36.44
N PHE A 123 -35.32 -52.27 37.12
CA PHE A 123 -35.32 -52.37 38.59
C PHE A 123 -34.12 -53.16 39.13
N LEU A 124 -33.74 -54.27 38.48
CA LEU A 124 -32.56 -55.07 38.83
C LEU A 124 -31.27 -54.27 38.65
N LEU A 125 -31.13 -53.54 37.56
CA LEU A 125 -29.98 -52.68 37.32
C LEU A 125 -29.90 -51.58 38.38
N VAL A 126 -31.02 -50.93 38.72
CA VAL A 126 -31.07 -49.91 39.78
C VAL A 126 -30.68 -50.52 41.13
N ALA A 127 -31.09 -51.76 41.41
CA ALA A 127 -30.70 -52.47 42.63
C ALA A 127 -29.20 -52.79 42.70
N LEU A 128 -28.62 -53.21 41.57
CA LEU A 128 -27.23 -53.69 41.49
C LEU A 128 -26.22 -52.57 41.24
N LYS A 129 -26.63 -51.42 40.70
CA LYS A 129 -25.74 -50.28 40.39
C LYS A 129 -26.11 -49.01 41.13
N GLY A 130 -27.16 -49.04 41.94
CA GLY A 130 -27.53 -47.96 42.84
C GLY A 130 -26.67 -47.92 44.11
N PRO A 131 -26.92 -46.93 44.99
CA PRO A 131 -26.08 -46.65 46.16
C PRO A 131 -26.02 -47.80 47.18
N ASN A 132 -27.05 -48.66 47.22
CA ASN A 132 -27.17 -49.79 48.14
C ASN A 132 -26.78 -51.15 47.52
N GLN A 133 -25.90 -51.15 46.51
CA GLN A 133 -25.47 -52.30 45.72
C GLN A 133 -25.10 -53.54 46.57
N LEU A 134 -24.31 -53.38 47.64
CA LEU A 134 -23.80 -54.50 48.44
C LEU A 134 -24.93 -55.32 49.11
N ARG A 135 -26.03 -54.67 49.54
CA ARG A 135 -27.18 -55.33 50.18
C ARG A 135 -27.92 -56.22 49.19
N TYR A 136 -28.07 -55.78 47.95
CA TYR A 136 -28.79 -56.54 46.92
C TYR A 136 -27.93 -57.62 46.27
N ILE A 137 -26.61 -57.40 46.15
CA ILE A 137 -25.66 -58.46 45.74
C ILE A 137 -25.62 -59.59 46.78
N ASP A 138 -25.54 -59.27 48.08
CA ASP A 138 -25.54 -60.30 49.12
C ASP A 138 -26.88 -61.05 49.18
N ARG A 139 -27.99 -60.37 48.88
CA ARG A 139 -29.32 -61.00 48.74
C ARG A 139 -29.38 -61.97 47.56
N VAL A 140 -28.86 -61.59 46.39
CA VAL A 140 -28.76 -62.49 45.22
C VAL A 140 -27.88 -63.70 45.54
N ARG A 141 -26.77 -63.50 46.25
CA ARG A 141 -25.84 -64.58 46.61
C ARG A 141 -26.39 -65.56 47.66
N THR A 142 -27.15 -65.07 48.63
CA THR A 142 -27.63 -65.88 49.78
C THR A 142 -28.98 -66.55 49.54
N LYS A 143 -29.88 -65.93 48.76
CA LYS A 143 -31.27 -66.42 48.58
C LYS A 143 -31.55 -67.12 47.25
N LEU A 144 -30.61 -67.08 46.30
CA LEU A 144 -30.79 -67.66 44.96
C LEU A 144 -29.81 -68.82 44.73
N SER A 145 -30.17 -69.84 43.93
CA SER A 145 -29.26 -70.96 43.63
C SER A 145 -28.10 -70.54 42.73
N HIS A 146 -27.00 -71.30 42.74
CA HIS A 146 -25.80 -70.94 41.97
C HIS A 146 -26.05 -70.90 40.45
N ASP A 147 -26.89 -71.80 39.94
CA ASP A 147 -27.29 -71.82 38.52
C ASP A 147 -28.06 -70.55 38.13
N MET A 148 -28.98 -70.11 39.00
CA MET A 148 -29.75 -68.88 38.78
C MET A 148 -28.88 -67.62 38.91
N GLN A 149 -27.89 -67.63 39.81
CA GLN A 149 -26.91 -66.54 39.94
C GLN A 149 -26.08 -66.38 38.67
N SER A 150 -25.65 -67.48 38.05
CA SER A 150 -24.91 -67.45 36.79
C SER A 150 -25.73 -66.82 35.67
N VAL A 151 -27.03 -67.11 35.60
CA VAL A 151 -27.95 -66.54 34.58
C VAL A 151 -28.18 -65.04 34.80
N ILE A 152 -28.30 -64.57 36.04
CA ILE A 152 -28.39 -63.12 36.32
C ILE A 152 -27.10 -62.42 35.94
N ALA A 153 -25.95 -63.01 36.26
CA ALA A 153 -24.65 -62.41 35.96
C ALA A 153 -24.41 -62.29 34.44
N THR A 154 -24.75 -63.32 33.66
CA THR A 154 -24.68 -63.24 32.20
C THR A 154 -25.69 -62.24 31.64
N HIS A 155 -26.93 -62.20 32.15
CA HIS A 155 -27.94 -61.25 31.69
C HIS A 155 -27.52 -59.79 31.92
N VAL A 156 -27.02 -59.46 33.11
CA VAL A 156 -26.54 -58.10 33.44
C VAL A 156 -25.32 -57.73 32.61
N ALA A 157 -24.37 -58.66 32.41
CA ALA A 157 -23.19 -58.41 31.58
C ALA A 157 -23.54 -58.15 30.11
N THR A 158 -24.52 -58.87 29.55
CA THR A 158 -25.01 -58.62 28.18
C THR A 158 -25.63 -57.23 28.06
N ILE A 159 -26.42 -56.81 29.05
CA ILE A 159 -27.05 -55.48 29.03
C ILE A 159 -26.02 -54.36 29.22
N GLU A 160 -25.00 -54.55 30.08
CA GLU A 160 -23.91 -53.60 30.20
C GLU A 160 -23.12 -53.44 28.90
N GLN A 161 -22.91 -54.54 28.17
CA GLN A 161 -22.28 -54.51 26.87
C GLN A 161 -23.14 -53.76 25.83
N ASP A 162 -24.45 -54.02 25.79
CA ASP A 162 -25.39 -53.32 24.89
C ASP A 162 -25.41 -51.81 25.20
N LEU A 163 -25.53 -51.43 26.48
CA LEU A 163 -25.50 -50.03 26.93
C LEU A 163 -24.17 -49.32 26.62
N SER A 164 -23.05 -50.05 26.71
CA SER A 164 -21.73 -49.52 26.36
C SER A 164 -21.54 -49.37 24.84
N ILE A 165 -22.21 -50.18 24.02
CA ILE A 165 -22.19 -50.05 22.56
C ILE A 165 -23.11 -48.92 22.10
N ALA A 166 -24.27 -48.75 22.74
CA ALA A 166 -25.24 -47.70 22.42
C ALA A 166 -24.72 -46.29 22.74
N LEU A 167 -23.72 -46.13 23.62
CA LEU A 167 -23.05 -44.85 23.90
C LEU A 167 -21.52 -44.97 23.91
N PRO A 168 -20.83 -44.68 22.79
CA PRO A 168 -19.37 -44.67 22.75
C PRO A 168 -18.71 -43.40 23.31
N ASP A 169 -19.45 -42.41 23.83
CA ASP A 169 -18.92 -41.03 23.88
C ASP A 169 -19.53 -40.15 24.98
N LEU A 170 -19.35 -40.53 26.26
CA LEU A 170 -19.64 -39.66 27.41
C LEU A 170 -18.44 -39.43 28.33
N GLU A 171 -17.22 -39.46 27.78
CA GLU A 171 -16.09 -38.79 28.41
C GLU A 171 -15.35 -37.92 27.39
N VAL A 172 -15.63 -36.61 27.51
CA VAL A 172 -14.84 -35.47 27.04
C VAL A 172 -14.87 -35.21 25.52
N HIS A 173 -15.40 -34.02 25.19
CA HIS A 173 -15.46 -33.35 23.88
C HIS A 173 -16.72 -33.57 23.05
N ARG A 174 -17.75 -32.77 23.33
CA ARG A 174 -18.47 -32.15 22.23
C ARG A 174 -18.89 -30.71 22.55
N ILE A 175 -17.93 -29.84 22.29
CA ILE A 175 -18.16 -28.49 21.75
C ILE A 175 -19.26 -28.62 20.71
N ALA A 176 -20.34 -27.87 20.93
CA ALA A 176 -21.49 -27.81 20.05
C ALA A 176 -21.03 -27.57 18.60
N LYS A 177 -21.48 -28.41 17.67
CA LYS A 177 -21.45 -28.05 16.26
C LYS A 177 -22.41 -26.87 16.06
N PRO A 178 -22.03 -25.76 15.41
CA PRO A 178 -22.83 -24.53 15.35
C PRO A 178 -24.19 -24.64 14.64
N TYR A 179 -24.53 -25.79 14.04
CA TYR A 179 -25.73 -25.94 13.22
C TYR A 179 -26.95 -26.50 13.99
N ASP A 180 -26.74 -27.20 15.12
CA ASP A 180 -27.83 -27.84 15.88
C ASP A 180 -28.30 -26.99 17.09
N ALA A 181 -27.50 -25.98 17.46
CA ALA A 181 -27.84 -25.01 18.51
C ALA A 181 -28.89 -23.99 18.04
N LEU A 182 -28.84 -23.58 16.76
CA LEU A 182 -29.78 -22.62 16.16
C LEU A 182 -31.18 -23.22 16.01
N ASP A 183 -31.31 -24.48 15.63
CA ASP A 183 -32.61 -25.17 15.51
C ASP A 183 -33.26 -25.39 16.89
N LEU A 184 -32.45 -25.65 17.93
CA LEU A 184 -32.94 -25.73 19.31
C LEU A 184 -33.26 -24.35 19.88
N GLU A 185 -32.50 -23.32 19.54
CA GLU A 185 -32.77 -21.92 19.91
C GLU A 185 -34.02 -21.37 19.22
N GLU A 186 -34.28 -21.74 17.97
CA GLU A 186 -35.50 -21.39 17.24
C GLU A 186 -36.72 -22.07 17.86
N LYS A 187 -36.64 -23.37 18.18
CA LYS A 187 -37.73 -24.07 18.88
C LYS A 187 -37.95 -23.52 20.29
N TYR A 188 -36.89 -23.21 21.03
CA TYR A 188 -36.98 -22.60 22.34
C TYR A 188 -37.59 -21.20 22.27
N SER A 189 -37.21 -20.41 21.27
CA SER A 189 -37.78 -19.09 21.01
C SER A 189 -39.25 -19.18 20.64
N ALA A 190 -39.64 -20.14 19.79
CA ALA A 190 -41.04 -20.38 19.42
C ALA A 190 -41.89 -20.77 20.65
N VAL A 191 -41.42 -21.71 21.47
CA VAL A 191 -42.11 -22.12 22.71
C VAL A 191 -42.15 -20.97 23.73
N SER A 192 -41.08 -20.18 23.84
CA SER A 192 -41.03 -18.99 24.70
C SER A 192 -42.01 -17.90 24.23
N MET A 193 -42.13 -17.70 22.92
CA MET A 193 -43.13 -16.80 22.32
C MET A 193 -44.55 -17.28 22.56
N GLU A 194 -44.83 -18.58 22.42
CA GLU A 194 -46.15 -19.15 22.75
C GLU A 194 -46.46 -19.02 24.24
N HIS A 195 -45.49 -19.26 25.11
CA HIS A 195 -45.64 -19.08 26.55
C HIS A 195 -45.88 -17.61 26.91
N ALA A 196 -45.18 -16.67 26.27
CA ALA A 196 -45.41 -15.24 26.44
C ALA A 196 -46.80 -14.83 25.93
N ALA A 197 -47.25 -15.36 24.80
CA ALA A 197 -48.58 -15.12 24.25
C ALA A 197 -49.69 -15.68 25.15
N LEU A 198 -49.52 -16.87 25.69
CA LEU A 198 -50.44 -17.48 26.66
C LEU A 198 -50.46 -16.69 27.98
N LYS A 199 -49.30 -16.27 28.49
CA LYS A 199 -49.21 -15.43 29.69
C LYS A 199 -49.91 -14.09 29.49
N LYS A 200 -49.77 -13.48 28.31
CA LYS A 200 -50.50 -12.27 27.94
C LYS A 200 -52.01 -12.50 27.89
N ARG A 201 -52.47 -13.56 27.20
CA ARG A 201 -53.91 -13.93 27.18
C ARG A 201 -54.46 -14.19 28.57
N ASN A 202 -53.69 -14.80 29.45
CA ASN A 202 -54.10 -15.05 30.83
C ASN A 202 -54.21 -13.73 31.61
N ALA A 203 -53.25 -12.81 31.47
CA ALA A 203 -53.34 -11.46 32.04
C ALA A 203 -54.55 -10.67 31.48
N ASP A 204 -54.83 -10.77 30.18
CA ASP A 204 -55.99 -10.15 29.54
C ASP A 204 -57.32 -10.76 30.06
N LEU A 205 -57.35 -12.07 30.35
CA LEU A 205 -58.51 -12.72 30.96
C LEU A 205 -58.68 -12.30 32.42
N ILE A 206 -57.60 -12.18 33.20
CA ILE A 206 -57.63 -11.71 34.59
C ILE A 206 -58.16 -10.29 34.65
N THR A 207 -57.62 -9.37 33.85
CA THR A 207 -58.10 -7.98 33.79
C THR A 207 -59.56 -7.90 33.32
N ARG A 208 -59.98 -8.76 32.39
CA ARG A 208 -61.40 -8.84 31.99
C ARG A 208 -62.29 -9.35 33.13
N LEU A 209 -61.83 -10.31 33.92
CA LEU A 209 -62.55 -10.80 35.10
C LEU A 209 -62.61 -9.74 36.20
N GLU A 210 -61.54 -9.01 36.44
CA GLU A 210 -61.50 -7.87 37.35
C GLU A 210 -62.50 -6.80 36.91
N ASN A 211 -62.46 -6.37 35.65
CA ASN A 211 -63.42 -5.40 35.11
C ASN A 211 -64.88 -5.90 35.19
N LEU A 212 -65.12 -7.20 34.95
CA LEU A 212 -66.45 -7.78 35.12
C LEU A 212 -66.88 -7.83 36.59
N SER A 213 -65.94 -8.06 37.51
CA SER A 213 -66.21 -8.03 38.94
C SER A 213 -66.49 -6.60 39.42
N GLU A 214 -65.72 -5.63 38.96
CA GLU A 214 -65.93 -4.20 39.22
C GLU A 214 -67.27 -3.75 38.65
N SER A 215 -67.63 -4.18 37.43
CA SER A 215 -68.93 -3.89 36.83
C SER A 215 -70.08 -4.50 37.61
N ARG A 216 -69.94 -5.74 38.08
CA ARG A 216 -70.94 -6.38 38.95
C ARG A 216 -71.08 -5.64 40.29
N ASP A 217 -69.96 -5.25 40.89
CA ASP A 217 -69.95 -4.59 42.17
C ASP A 217 -70.51 -3.16 42.05
N HIS A 218 -70.24 -2.47 40.94
CA HIS A 218 -70.89 -1.20 40.59
C HIS A 218 -72.40 -1.36 40.43
N LEU A 219 -72.88 -2.39 39.73
CA LEU A 219 -74.32 -2.69 39.62
C LEU A 219 -74.94 -3.03 40.98
N LEU A 220 -74.20 -3.70 41.87
CA LEU A 220 -74.65 -3.96 43.24
C LEU A 220 -74.72 -2.69 44.09
N ASP A 221 -73.81 -1.75 43.89
CA ASP A 221 -73.85 -0.46 44.57
C ASP A 221 -74.96 0.44 44.01
N GLU A 222 -75.18 0.45 42.69
CA GLU A 222 -76.33 1.12 42.07
C GLU A 222 -77.66 0.54 42.59
N THR A 223 -77.80 -0.78 42.71
CA THR A 223 -79.01 -1.39 43.26
C THR A 223 -79.21 -1.05 44.74
N LYS A 224 -78.14 -1.00 45.55
CA LYS A 224 -78.22 -0.51 46.94
C LYS A 224 -78.58 0.97 47.01
N GLU A 225 -78.09 1.80 46.09
CA GLU A 225 -78.43 3.22 46.01
C GLU A 225 -79.89 3.42 45.58
N GLN A 226 -80.37 2.64 44.62
CA GLN A 226 -81.78 2.60 44.23
C GLN A 226 -82.66 2.18 45.42
N ASP A 227 -82.26 1.17 46.20
CA ASP A 227 -82.97 0.77 47.42
C ASP A 227 -82.97 1.87 48.50
N ARG A 228 -81.86 2.61 48.65
CA ARG A 228 -81.79 3.79 49.53
C ARG A 228 -82.70 4.91 49.04
N LEU A 229 -82.74 5.17 47.74
CA LEU A 229 -83.62 6.15 47.12
C LEU A 229 -85.09 5.75 47.27
N ILE A 230 -85.44 4.47 47.12
CA ILE A 230 -86.80 3.97 47.36
C ILE A 230 -87.20 4.19 48.83
N LYS A 231 -86.30 3.91 49.78
CA LYS A 231 -86.55 4.18 51.21
C LYS A 231 -86.72 5.67 51.50
N GLN A 232 -85.88 6.54 50.94
CA GLN A 232 -86.02 7.99 51.06
C GLN A 232 -87.30 8.50 50.40
N LEU A 233 -87.69 7.96 49.25
CA LEU A 233 -88.96 8.29 48.59
C LEU A 233 -90.14 7.82 49.45
N GLN A 234 -90.06 6.66 50.09
CA GLN A 234 -91.09 6.21 51.05
C GLN A 234 -91.16 7.11 52.30
N GLU A 235 -90.03 7.55 52.85
CA GLU A 235 -89.97 8.47 53.99
C GLU A 235 -90.48 9.87 53.63
N THR A 236 -90.16 10.39 52.44
CA THR A 236 -90.62 11.71 51.95
C THR A 236 -92.07 11.71 51.49
N VAL A 237 -92.60 10.59 50.99
CA VAL A 237 -94.03 10.42 50.70
C VAL A 237 -94.86 10.35 51.99
N ASN A 238 -94.29 9.80 53.07
CA ASN A 238 -94.94 9.74 54.40
C ASN A 238 -94.92 11.09 55.15
N HIS A 239 -94.00 12.00 54.82
CA HIS A 239 -93.90 13.33 55.41
C HIS A 239 -94.33 14.39 54.38
N GLY A 240 -95.63 14.64 54.33
CA GLY A 240 -96.31 15.41 53.28
C GLY A 240 -95.71 16.77 52.91
N GLY A 241 -95.66 17.01 51.59
CA GLY A 241 -95.36 18.31 51.01
C GLY A 241 -95.00 18.25 49.52
N LYS A 242 -95.88 17.70 48.67
CA LYS A 242 -95.62 17.55 47.22
C LYS A 242 -95.15 18.86 46.56
N SER A 243 -95.62 20.02 47.03
CA SER A 243 -95.23 21.33 46.47
C SER A 243 -93.83 21.79 46.88
N GLU A 244 -93.45 21.65 48.15
CA GLU A 244 -92.07 21.99 48.59
C GLU A 244 -91.05 21.02 48.02
N TYR A 245 -91.45 19.76 47.86
CA TYR A 245 -90.63 18.75 47.22
C TYR A 245 -90.39 19.05 45.74
N ILE A 246 -91.41 19.52 45.01
CA ILE A 246 -91.28 19.95 43.60
C ILE A 246 -90.38 21.18 43.48
N SER A 247 -90.55 22.23 44.30
CA SER A 247 -89.65 23.40 44.21
C SER A 247 -88.21 23.10 44.62
N ARG A 248 -87.99 22.18 45.57
CA ARG A 248 -86.64 21.67 45.87
C ARG A 248 -86.08 20.83 44.72
N LEU A 249 -86.93 20.08 44.02
CA LEU A 249 -86.56 19.33 42.81
C LEU A 249 -86.19 20.26 41.66
N GLU A 250 -86.99 21.30 41.39
CA GLU A 250 -86.72 22.30 40.35
C GLU A 250 -85.41 23.03 40.62
N LYS A 251 -85.19 23.50 41.86
CA LYS A 251 -83.92 24.13 42.25
C LYS A 251 -82.73 23.18 42.14
N ARG A 252 -82.89 21.92 42.55
CA ARG A 252 -81.85 20.90 42.39
C ARG A 252 -81.59 20.56 40.92
N LEU A 253 -82.62 20.64 40.08
CA LEU A 253 -82.53 20.41 38.64
C LEU A 253 -81.78 21.56 37.97
N GLU A 254 -82.09 22.81 38.32
CA GLU A 254 -81.34 23.99 37.88
C GLU A 254 -79.88 23.98 38.36
N ASP A 255 -79.63 23.63 39.63
CA ASP A 255 -78.27 23.44 40.16
C ASP A 255 -77.53 22.31 39.42
N SER A 256 -78.24 21.23 39.05
CA SER A 256 -77.68 20.11 38.28
C SER A 256 -77.41 20.48 36.82
N GLU A 257 -78.27 21.28 36.19
CA GLU A 257 -78.10 21.79 34.84
C GLU A 257 -76.91 22.76 34.78
N GLN A 258 -76.75 23.63 35.79
CA GLN A 258 -75.56 24.48 35.93
C GLN A 258 -74.29 23.66 36.15
N LEU A 259 -74.37 22.60 36.96
CA LEU A 259 -73.23 21.69 37.17
C LEU A 259 -72.87 20.95 35.87
N ILE A 260 -73.87 20.46 35.12
CA ILE A 260 -73.69 19.80 33.82
C ILE A 260 -73.06 20.79 32.84
N ALA A 261 -73.57 22.02 32.73
CA ALA A 261 -73.01 23.04 31.85
C ALA A 261 -71.54 23.36 32.21
N ASN A 262 -71.22 23.43 33.51
CA ASN A 262 -69.84 23.65 33.96
C ASN A 262 -68.95 22.43 33.67
N GLN A 263 -69.45 21.20 33.85
CA GLN A 263 -68.73 19.97 33.53
C GLN A 263 -68.51 19.81 32.01
N GLU A 264 -69.51 20.14 31.20
CA GLU A 264 -69.43 20.17 29.74
C GLU A 264 -68.42 21.21 29.27
N GLN A 265 -68.43 22.40 29.86
CA GLN A 265 -67.43 23.43 29.58
C GLN A 265 -66.02 22.98 29.98
N GLN A 266 -65.85 22.33 31.14
CA GLN A 266 -64.56 21.75 31.55
C GLN A 266 -64.09 20.62 30.61
N LEU A 267 -65.01 19.78 30.12
CA LEU A 267 -64.69 18.73 29.14
C LEU A 267 -64.29 19.33 27.80
N GLU A 268 -64.97 20.37 27.34
CA GLU A 268 -64.62 21.08 26.10
C GLU A 268 -63.29 21.80 26.24
N ASP A 269 -63.04 22.50 27.35
CA ASP A 269 -61.74 23.13 27.64
C ASP A 269 -60.62 22.08 27.70
N ALA A 270 -60.86 20.93 28.34
CA ALA A 270 -59.90 19.82 28.38
C ALA A 270 -59.66 19.21 26.99
N ARG A 271 -60.70 19.13 26.16
CA ARG A 271 -60.62 18.65 24.77
C ARG A 271 -59.79 19.63 23.92
N VAL A 272 -60.10 20.92 23.95
CA VAL A 272 -59.36 21.97 23.23
C VAL A 272 -57.91 21.99 23.67
N ASN A 273 -57.63 21.88 24.97
CA ASN A 273 -56.26 21.84 25.49
C ASN A 273 -55.50 20.57 25.05
N ARG A 274 -56.16 19.40 24.99
CA ARG A 274 -55.57 18.19 24.39
C ARG A 274 -55.28 18.37 22.91
N GLU A 275 -56.20 18.95 22.14
CA GLU A 275 -55.98 19.23 20.71
C GLU A 275 -54.82 20.21 20.49
N LEU A 276 -54.70 21.25 21.32
CA LEU A 276 -53.57 22.20 21.30
C LEU A 276 -52.25 21.49 21.59
N LYS A 277 -52.16 20.75 22.71
CA LYS A 277 -50.95 19.97 23.05
C LYS A 277 -50.60 18.94 21.98
N ASN A 278 -51.60 18.32 21.35
CA ASN A 278 -51.36 17.36 20.28
C ASN A 278 -50.82 18.05 19.01
N LYS A 279 -51.34 19.22 18.65
CA LYS A 279 -50.81 20.06 17.56
C LYS A 279 -49.37 20.50 17.85
N GLU A 280 -49.07 20.91 19.08
CA GLU A 280 -47.71 21.24 19.51
C GLU A 280 -46.77 20.03 19.43
N LEU A 281 -47.21 18.84 19.90
CA LEU A 281 -46.42 17.61 19.79
C LEU A 281 -46.15 17.21 18.34
N VAL A 282 -47.15 17.33 17.46
CA VAL A 282 -46.97 17.07 16.03
C VAL A 282 -46.03 18.10 15.41
N SER A 283 -46.15 19.37 15.78
CA SER A 283 -45.22 20.42 15.33
C SER A 283 -43.80 20.12 15.77
N ILE A 284 -43.58 19.77 17.05
CA ILE A 284 -42.25 19.44 17.59
C ILE A 284 -41.68 18.18 16.93
N LYS A 285 -42.51 17.16 16.67
CA LYS A 285 -42.07 15.97 15.93
C LYS A 285 -41.66 16.34 14.51
N HIS A 286 -42.48 17.12 13.81
CA HIS A 286 -42.17 17.57 12.46
C HIS A 286 -40.88 18.40 12.41
N THR A 287 -40.66 19.31 13.36
CA THR A 287 -39.41 20.09 13.43
C THR A 287 -38.21 19.19 13.71
N ARG A 288 -38.32 18.21 14.62
CA ARG A 288 -37.24 17.24 14.87
C ARG A 288 -36.95 16.36 13.66
N ASP A 289 -37.98 15.90 12.96
CA ASP A 289 -37.83 15.10 11.75
C ASP A 289 -37.11 15.92 10.66
N LEU A 290 -37.50 17.19 10.50
CA LEU A 290 -36.84 18.12 9.58
C LEU A 290 -35.37 18.35 9.95
N GLU A 291 -35.08 18.61 11.23
CA GLU A 291 -33.70 18.77 11.74
C GLU A 291 -32.85 17.51 11.50
N THR A 292 -33.40 16.32 11.75
CA THR A 292 -32.69 15.06 11.49
C THR A 292 -32.47 14.83 9.99
N GLN A 293 -33.45 15.19 9.15
CA GLN A 293 -33.34 15.09 7.71
C GLN A 293 -32.27 16.05 7.16
N ASP A 294 -32.21 17.27 7.67
CA ASP A 294 -31.21 18.24 7.27
C ASP A 294 -29.81 17.82 7.74
N ARG A 295 -29.69 17.29 8.96
CA ARG A 295 -28.42 16.72 9.44
C ARG A 295 -27.97 15.50 8.64
N LEU A 296 -28.90 14.68 8.15
CA LEU A 296 -28.57 13.58 7.24
C LEU A 296 -28.05 14.10 5.90
N LYS A 297 -28.67 15.14 5.32
CA LYS A 297 -28.17 15.78 4.09
C LYS A 297 -26.78 16.40 4.30
N GLU A 298 -26.55 17.05 5.44
CA GLU A 298 -25.25 17.61 5.79
C GLU A 298 -24.18 16.51 5.84
N LEU A 299 -24.46 15.40 6.51
CA LEU A 299 -23.56 14.24 6.56
C LEU A 299 -23.35 13.60 5.18
N GLU A 300 -24.38 13.52 4.34
CA GLU A 300 -24.24 13.03 2.95
C GLU A 300 -23.31 13.94 2.13
N VAL A 301 -23.48 15.26 2.25
CA VAL A 301 -22.59 16.24 1.59
C VAL A 301 -21.18 16.12 2.13
N GLU A 302 -20.99 16.02 3.45
CA GLU A 302 -19.69 15.84 4.08
C GLU A 302 -19.03 14.55 3.58
N ASN A 303 -19.75 13.43 3.57
CA ASN A 303 -19.25 12.14 3.11
C ASN A 303 -18.88 12.18 1.61
N SER A 304 -19.69 12.86 0.79
CA SER A 304 -19.35 13.10 -0.63
C SER A 304 -18.08 13.95 -0.79
N SER A 305 -17.85 14.90 0.12
CA SER A 305 -16.66 15.75 0.13
C SER A 305 -15.43 14.96 0.57
N LEU A 306 -15.58 14.08 1.57
CA LEU A 306 -14.53 13.17 2.04
C LEU A 306 -14.18 12.14 0.96
N LEU A 307 -15.15 11.62 0.23
CA LEU A 307 -14.92 10.70 -0.88
C LEU A 307 -14.18 11.39 -2.04
N LYS A 308 -14.52 12.65 -2.36
CA LYS A 308 -13.75 13.47 -3.32
C LYS A 308 -12.32 13.72 -2.83
N ARG A 309 -12.11 13.98 -1.52
CA ARG A 309 -10.78 14.12 -0.93
C ARG A 309 -10.00 12.81 -0.99
N ALA A 310 -10.63 11.68 -0.68
CA ALA A 310 -10.02 10.35 -0.78
C ALA A 310 -9.58 10.03 -2.22
N ASN A 311 -10.42 10.31 -3.21
CA ASN A 311 -10.07 10.13 -4.62
C ASN A 311 -8.90 11.04 -5.05
N LYS A 312 -8.81 12.27 -4.51
CA LYS A 312 -7.66 13.14 -4.74
C LYS A 312 -6.39 12.57 -4.11
N VAL A 313 -6.48 12.04 -2.88
CA VAL A 313 -5.35 11.38 -2.21
C VAL A 313 -4.89 10.16 -3.00
N GLU A 314 -5.79 9.28 -3.44
CA GLU A 314 -5.45 8.12 -4.27
C GLU A 314 -4.78 8.54 -5.59
N HIS A 315 -5.26 9.63 -6.22
CA HIS A 315 -4.62 10.20 -7.39
C HIS A 315 -3.20 10.73 -7.09
N TYR A 316 -3.00 11.39 -5.94
CA TYR A 316 -1.67 11.84 -5.51
C TYR A 316 -0.75 10.67 -5.18
N GLU A 317 -1.25 9.62 -4.53
CA GLU A 317 -0.49 8.39 -4.29
C GLU A 317 -0.07 7.71 -5.59
N LYS A 318 -0.98 7.63 -6.57
CA LYS A 318 -0.66 7.10 -7.90
C LYS A 318 0.40 7.95 -8.62
N LYS A 319 0.30 9.29 -8.53
CA LYS A 319 1.29 10.20 -9.10
C LYS A 319 2.64 10.08 -8.40
N LEU A 320 2.66 9.92 -7.07
CA LEU A 320 3.86 9.68 -6.27
C LEU A 320 4.50 8.34 -6.63
N ALA A 321 3.70 7.28 -6.81
CA ALA A 321 4.18 5.98 -7.23
C ALA A 321 4.81 6.03 -8.64
N GLN A 322 4.21 6.78 -9.57
CA GLN A 322 4.78 7.03 -10.90
C GLN A 322 6.09 7.82 -10.81
N GLN A 323 6.14 8.87 -9.97
CA GLN A 323 7.36 9.65 -9.75
C GLN A 323 8.48 8.78 -9.16
N ASN A 324 8.19 7.98 -8.15
CA ASN A 324 9.14 7.04 -7.56
C ASN A 324 9.65 6.00 -8.57
N ALA A 325 8.80 5.56 -9.51
CA ALA A 325 9.23 4.66 -10.59
C ALA A 325 10.22 5.35 -11.54
N ILE A 326 9.95 6.60 -11.91
CA ILE A 326 10.86 7.42 -12.74
C ILE A 326 12.16 7.72 -11.98
N GLU A 327 12.12 7.99 -10.68
CA GLU A 327 13.31 8.20 -9.86
C GLU A 327 14.20 6.94 -9.79
N LYS A 328 13.59 5.75 -9.66
CA LYS A 328 14.31 4.47 -9.75
C LYS A 328 14.92 4.24 -11.14
N GLU A 329 14.20 4.60 -12.20
CA GLU A 329 14.73 4.51 -13.56
C GLU A 329 15.90 5.49 -13.76
N ASN A 330 15.80 6.72 -13.28
CA ASN A 330 16.90 7.69 -13.28
C ASN A 330 18.11 7.20 -12.50
N ALA A 331 17.90 6.58 -11.33
CA ALA A 331 19.00 5.98 -10.55
C ALA A 331 19.67 4.85 -11.35
N ARG A 332 18.89 3.98 -11.99
CA ARG A 332 19.41 2.91 -12.85
C ARG A 332 20.16 3.45 -14.07
N LEU A 333 19.66 4.52 -14.72
CA LEU A 333 20.32 5.16 -15.85
C LEU A 333 21.64 5.81 -15.42
N ARG A 334 21.70 6.40 -14.22
CA ARG A 334 22.95 6.93 -13.64
C ARG A 334 23.96 5.82 -13.38
N GLU A 335 23.54 4.70 -12.78
CA GLU A 335 24.41 3.52 -12.60
C GLU A 335 24.93 2.99 -13.95
N GLN A 336 24.08 2.93 -14.97
CA GLN A 336 24.50 2.54 -16.32
C GLN A 336 25.51 3.53 -16.92
N LEU A 337 25.31 4.83 -16.71
CA LEU A 337 26.22 5.86 -17.18
C LEU A 337 27.58 5.75 -16.48
N ASP A 338 27.61 5.49 -15.18
CA ASP A 338 28.85 5.28 -14.42
C ASP A 338 29.62 4.05 -14.93
N VAL A 339 28.92 2.93 -15.18
CA VAL A 339 29.53 1.73 -15.76
C VAL A 339 30.07 2.01 -17.17
N LEU A 340 29.33 2.75 -18.00
CA LEU A 340 29.80 3.12 -19.34
C LEU A 340 31.01 4.06 -19.28
N GLN A 341 31.05 5.00 -18.33
CA GLN A 341 32.22 5.86 -18.11
C GLN A 341 33.43 5.07 -17.62
N GLU A 342 33.25 4.09 -16.74
CA GLU A 342 34.32 3.20 -16.29
C GLU A 342 34.86 2.36 -17.46
N ASN A 343 33.98 1.77 -18.26
CA ASN A 343 34.35 1.06 -19.48
C ASN A 343 35.13 1.97 -20.45
N GLN A 344 34.67 3.20 -20.67
CA GLN A 344 35.37 4.15 -21.53
C GLN A 344 36.79 4.46 -21.01
N LYS A 345 36.94 4.67 -19.69
CA LYS A 345 38.27 4.87 -19.08
C LYS A 345 39.17 3.65 -19.28
N ASP A 346 38.64 2.44 -19.21
CA ASP A 346 39.41 1.22 -19.45
C ASP A 346 39.78 1.07 -20.93
N TYR A 347 38.88 1.40 -21.85
CA TYR A 347 39.20 1.47 -23.28
C TYR A 347 40.30 2.51 -23.56
N ASP A 348 40.22 3.69 -22.95
CA ASP A 348 41.23 4.75 -23.12
C ASP A 348 42.59 4.31 -22.57
N LYS A 349 42.64 3.61 -21.42
CA LYS A 349 43.88 3.02 -20.89
C LYS A 349 44.50 2.02 -21.88
N VAL A 350 43.71 1.07 -22.36
CA VAL A 350 44.18 0.07 -23.33
C VAL A 350 44.63 0.73 -24.62
N HIS A 351 43.92 1.77 -25.08
CA HIS A 351 44.30 2.54 -26.26
C HIS A 351 45.65 3.24 -26.06
N MET A 352 45.86 3.91 -24.92
CA MET A 352 47.15 4.53 -24.58
C MET A 352 48.29 3.51 -24.51
N GLU A 353 48.06 2.34 -23.90
CA GLU A 353 49.04 1.25 -23.88
C GLU A 353 49.35 0.74 -25.29
N ASN A 354 48.34 0.62 -26.15
CA ASN A 354 48.53 0.20 -27.54
C ASN A 354 49.32 1.24 -28.35
N GLU A 355 49.05 2.53 -28.17
CA GLU A 355 49.82 3.60 -28.79
C GLU A 355 51.29 3.60 -28.32
N LEU A 356 51.54 3.39 -27.03
CA LEU A 356 52.88 3.22 -26.50
C LEU A 356 53.58 1.98 -27.10
N LEU A 357 52.88 0.86 -27.23
CA LEU A 357 53.40 -0.33 -27.90
C LEU A 357 53.70 -0.08 -29.38
N LYS A 358 52.90 0.74 -30.07
CA LYS A 358 53.18 1.14 -31.46
C LYS A 358 54.40 2.05 -31.55
N THR A 359 54.58 2.99 -30.62
CA THR A 359 55.77 3.86 -30.62
C THR A 359 57.04 3.05 -30.32
N THR A 360 57.02 2.19 -29.31
CA THR A 360 58.15 1.30 -29.01
C THR A 360 58.45 0.36 -30.17
N ARG A 361 57.43 -0.22 -30.82
CA ARG A 361 57.60 -1.03 -32.05
C ARG A 361 58.24 -0.21 -33.17
N ARG A 362 57.84 1.05 -33.37
CA ARG A 362 58.43 1.93 -34.39
C ARG A 362 59.89 2.24 -34.08
N GLU A 363 60.24 2.43 -32.82
CA GLU A 363 61.64 2.60 -32.38
C GLU A 363 62.47 1.34 -32.63
N TYR A 364 61.95 0.15 -32.27
CA TYR A 364 62.60 -1.12 -32.59
C TYR A 364 62.80 -1.31 -34.09
N MET A 365 61.81 -0.96 -34.92
CA MET A 365 61.95 -1.00 -36.38
C MET A 365 63.07 -0.08 -36.88
N LYS A 366 63.16 1.16 -36.37
CA LYS A 366 64.26 2.08 -36.75
C LYS A 366 65.64 1.55 -36.35
N VAL A 367 65.75 0.92 -35.17
CA VAL A 367 67.00 0.29 -34.74
C VAL A 367 67.35 -0.89 -35.66
N LEU A 368 66.35 -1.70 -36.03
CA LEU A 368 66.52 -2.80 -36.97
C LEU A 368 66.97 -2.31 -38.35
N GLU A 369 66.31 -1.29 -38.91
CA GLU A 369 66.68 -0.64 -40.17
C GLU A 369 68.12 -0.10 -40.10
N GLY A 370 68.50 0.51 -38.98
CA GLY A 370 69.88 0.95 -38.73
C GLY A 370 70.87 -0.22 -38.75
N GLN A 371 70.56 -1.34 -38.10
CA GLN A 371 71.38 -2.55 -38.12
C GLN A 371 71.47 -3.14 -39.53
N GLU A 372 70.35 -3.22 -40.26
CA GLU A 372 70.32 -3.67 -41.66
C GLU A 372 71.21 -2.81 -42.55
N ASN A 373 71.14 -1.48 -42.42
CA ASN A 373 72.02 -0.56 -43.15
C ASN A 373 73.51 -0.78 -42.80
N THR A 374 73.85 -1.01 -41.53
CA THR A 374 75.24 -1.32 -41.17
C THR A 374 75.71 -2.65 -41.77
N ILE A 375 74.82 -3.65 -41.87
CA ILE A 375 75.13 -4.93 -42.52
C ILE A 375 75.37 -4.71 -44.02
N THR A 376 74.53 -3.92 -44.69
CA THR A 376 74.73 -3.60 -46.11
C THR A 376 76.01 -2.80 -46.33
N ASP A 377 76.34 -1.86 -45.47
CA ASP A 377 77.59 -1.09 -45.54
C ASP A 377 78.82 -1.98 -45.33
N LEU A 378 78.77 -2.88 -44.35
CA LEU A 378 79.83 -3.87 -44.12
C LEU A 378 79.97 -4.82 -45.31
N LYS A 379 78.87 -5.24 -45.92
CA LYS A 379 78.87 -6.06 -47.14
C LYS A 379 79.49 -5.30 -48.31
N ASN A 380 79.13 -4.04 -48.52
CA ASN A 380 79.69 -3.20 -49.58
C ASN A 380 81.18 -2.94 -49.37
N LYS A 381 81.61 -2.68 -48.13
CA LYS A 381 83.04 -2.59 -47.77
C LYS A 381 83.76 -3.91 -48.03
N GLY A 382 83.13 -5.03 -47.69
CA GLY A 382 83.65 -6.37 -48.00
C GLY A 382 83.85 -6.55 -49.50
N MET A 383 82.84 -6.23 -50.32
CA MET A 383 82.93 -6.29 -51.78
C MET A 383 84.02 -5.38 -52.34
N ALA A 384 84.17 -4.14 -51.84
CA ALA A 384 85.21 -3.22 -52.29
C ALA A 384 86.62 -3.74 -51.96
N LEU A 385 86.81 -4.32 -50.76
CA LEU A 385 88.08 -4.96 -50.39
C LEU A 385 88.34 -6.24 -51.21
N GLU A 386 87.31 -7.02 -51.53
CA GLU A 386 87.42 -8.16 -52.43
C GLU A 386 87.81 -7.73 -53.85
N GLU A 387 87.28 -6.61 -54.34
CA GLU A 387 87.63 -6.03 -55.64
C GLU A 387 89.05 -5.46 -55.64
N GLU A 388 89.48 -4.77 -54.57
CA GLU A 388 90.87 -4.34 -54.43
C GLU A 388 91.82 -5.54 -54.39
N LEU A 389 91.49 -6.60 -53.65
CA LEU A 389 92.26 -7.84 -53.65
C LEU A 389 92.33 -8.47 -55.05
N ARG A 390 91.23 -8.48 -55.81
CA ARG A 390 91.21 -8.94 -57.20
C ARG A 390 92.11 -8.09 -58.09
N SER A 391 92.00 -6.77 -58.02
CA SER A 391 92.86 -5.85 -58.77
C SER A 391 94.34 -6.04 -58.43
N ARG A 392 94.68 -6.21 -57.14
CA ARG A 392 96.06 -6.53 -56.72
C ARG A 392 96.52 -7.90 -57.22
N MET A 393 95.64 -8.91 -57.23
CA MET A 393 95.97 -10.21 -57.82
C MET A 393 96.23 -10.08 -59.34
N GLU A 394 95.40 -9.33 -60.06
CA GLU A 394 95.58 -9.05 -61.49
C GLU A 394 96.87 -8.25 -61.75
N GLU A 395 97.20 -7.26 -60.92
CA GLU A 395 98.48 -6.54 -60.99
C GLU A 395 99.67 -7.48 -60.77
N ILE A 396 99.58 -8.39 -59.80
CA ILE A 396 100.61 -9.41 -59.56
C ILE A 396 100.74 -10.34 -60.78
N GLU A 397 99.62 -10.78 -61.36
CA GLU A 397 99.62 -11.60 -62.57
C GLU A 397 100.26 -10.87 -63.75
N LEU A 398 99.92 -9.60 -63.98
CA LEU A 398 100.54 -8.77 -65.01
C LEU A 398 102.04 -8.58 -64.76
N HIS A 399 102.45 -8.32 -63.51
CA HIS A 399 103.86 -8.21 -63.14
C HIS A 399 104.60 -9.53 -63.35
N LEU A 400 103.98 -10.68 -63.05
CA LEU A 400 104.53 -12.00 -63.31
C LEU A 400 104.61 -12.28 -64.82
N GLU A 401 103.62 -11.87 -65.61
CA GLU A 401 103.65 -11.98 -67.07
C GLU A 401 104.72 -11.10 -67.68
N ARG A 402 104.85 -9.85 -67.21
CA ARG A 402 105.92 -8.94 -67.60
C ARG A 402 107.27 -9.49 -67.18
N GLN A 403 107.41 -10.04 -65.97
CA GLN A 403 108.64 -10.70 -65.54
C GLN A 403 108.94 -11.89 -66.44
N ARG A 404 107.97 -12.75 -66.78
CA ARG A 404 108.15 -13.86 -67.72
C ARG A 404 108.55 -13.38 -69.12
N HIS A 405 107.97 -12.27 -69.57
CA HIS A 405 108.33 -11.64 -70.84
C HIS A 405 109.75 -11.07 -70.79
N ASP A 406 110.09 -10.31 -69.75
CA ASP A 406 111.42 -9.73 -69.53
C ASP A 406 112.46 -10.84 -69.34
N GLU A 407 112.15 -11.95 -68.67
CA GLU A 407 113.01 -13.14 -68.60
C GLU A 407 113.22 -13.75 -69.99
N LYS A 408 112.18 -13.88 -70.82
CA LYS A 408 112.31 -14.32 -72.22
C LYS A 408 113.13 -13.33 -73.05
N TYR A 409 112.88 -12.03 -72.90
CA TYR A 409 113.58 -10.97 -73.61
C TYR A 409 115.02 -10.83 -73.14
N ILE A 410 115.33 -11.05 -71.85
CA ILE A 410 116.70 -11.14 -71.34
C ILE A 410 117.36 -12.39 -71.90
N ASN A 411 116.67 -13.54 -72.01
CA ASN A 411 117.22 -14.71 -72.69
C ASN A 411 117.51 -14.42 -74.18
N GLU A 412 116.59 -13.75 -74.89
CA GLU A 412 116.77 -13.32 -76.29
C GLU A 412 117.83 -12.22 -76.44
N LEU A 413 117.97 -11.32 -75.46
CA LEU A 413 119.02 -10.31 -75.40
C LEU A 413 120.34 -10.92 -74.99
N GLN A 414 120.38 -11.97 -74.17
CA GLN A 414 121.60 -12.75 -73.93
C GLN A 414 122.00 -13.47 -75.21
N GLU A 415 121.04 -14.01 -75.97
CA GLU A 415 121.23 -14.59 -77.31
C GLU A 415 121.64 -13.53 -78.37
N ARG A 416 121.13 -12.29 -78.25
CA ARG A 416 121.47 -11.12 -79.10
C ARG A 416 122.72 -10.36 -78.68
N VAL A 417 123.09 -10.36 -77.40
CA VAL A 417 124.37 -9.84 -76.89
C VAL A 417 125.49 -10.82 -77.24
N ASP A 418 125.18 -12.11 -77.41
CA ASP A 418 126.01 -13.03 -78.17
C ASP A 418 126.13 -12.65 -79.67
N SER A 419 125.35 -11.67 -80.18
CA SER A 419 125.26 -11.36 -81.62
C SER A 419 125.04 -9.89 -82.10
N HIS A 420 125.37 -8.82 -81.32
CA HIS A 420 125.58 -7.37 -81.71
C HIS A 420 124.53 -6.28 -81.28
N SER A 421 125.00 -5.01 -81.27
CA SER A 421 124.57 -3.75 -80.57
C SER A 421 123.70 -2.74 -81.42
N PRO A 422 123.32 -1.51 -80.96
CA PRO A 422 121.92 -1.10 -80.64
C PRO A 422 121.38 0.18 -81.35
N GLU A 423 120.07 0.48 -81.28
CA GLU A 423 119.48 1.83 -81.40
C GLU A 423 117.96 1.87 -81.00
N GLU A 424 117.54 2.88 -80.21
CA GLU A 424 116.13 3.26 -79.87
C GLU A 424 115.53 4.22 -80.97
N PRO A 425 114.34 4.91 -80.91
CA PRO A 425 113.28 5.08 -79.86
C PRO A 425 111.78 5.26 -80.33
N SER A 426 110.88 5.51 -79.35
CA SER A 426 109.74 6.49 -79.34
C SER A 426 108.32 6.20 -79.93
N GLY A 427 107.25 6.55 -79.16
CA GLY A 427 106.10 7.35 -79.67
C GLY A 427 104.61 6.93 -79.39
N GLY A 428 103.87 7.77 -78.61
CA GLY A 428 102.41 8.13 -78.73
C GLY A 428 101.32 7.11 -78.30
N GLY A 429 100.22 7.40 -77.58
CA GLY A 429 99.58 8.62 -77.08
C GLY A 429 98.34 9.06 -77.89
N PHE A 430 97.10 8.72 -77.46
CA PHE A 430 95.76 9.36 -77.70
C PHE A 430 94.66 8.48 -77.05
N SER A 431 93.47 8.92 -76.60
CA SER A 431 92.90 10.10 -75.92
C SER A 431 91.46 9.70 -75.54
N LEU A 432 91.09 9.74 -74.25
CA LEU A 432 89.85 9.21 -73.65
C LEU A 432 88.82 10.32 -73.32
N GLU A 433 89.02 11.50 -73.91
CA GLU A 433 88.36 12.75 -73.51
C GLU A 433 87.08 13.03 -74.32
N ASP A 434 86.85 12.27 -75.40
CA ASP A 434 85.71 12.49 -76.31
C ASP A 434 84.49 11.60 -75.99
N GLU A 435 84.61 10.69 -75.01
CA GLU A 435 83.52 9.78 -74.61
C GLU A 435 82.76 10.25 -73.35
N LEU A 436 83.27 11.25 -72.62
CA LEU A 436 82.70 11.72 -71.35
C LEU A 436 81.61 12.81 -71.49
N ASN A 437 81.49 13.46 -72.66
CA ASN A 437 80.59 14.63 -72.83
C ASN A 437 79.15 14.29 -73.24
N ARG A 438 78.74 13.01 -73.26
CA ARG A 438 77.38 12.60 -73.67
C ARG A 438 76.48 12.07 -72.56
N SER A 439 76.95 11.97 -71.32
CA SER A 439 76.17 11.32 -70.24
C SER A 439 75.95 12.13 -68.96
N ASP A 440 76.28 13.42 -68.91
CA ASP A 440 76.04 14.25 -67.72
C ASP A 440 74.79 15.13 -67.87
N SER A 441 73.65 14.62 -67.40
CA SER A 441 72.64 15.44 -66.71
C SER A 441 71.55 14.57 -66.05
N PRO A 442 71.78 14.07 -64.82
CA PRO A 442 70.70 13.62 -63.98
C PRO A 442 70.15 14.83 -63.21
N ASN A 443 68.82 15.01 -63.27
CA ASN A 443 67.99 15.79 -62.33
C ASN A 443 67.53 17.20 -62.76
N GLU A 444 66.65 17.27 -63.77
CA GLU A 444 65.61 18.31 -63.83
C GLU A 444 64.24 17.67 -64.11
N PRO A 445 63.28 17.70 -63.15
CA PRO A 445 61.91 17.29 -63.42
C PRO A 445 61.25 18.34 -64.30
N ASN A 446 60.57 17.88 -65.35
CA ASN A 446 59.89 18.70 -66.35
C ASN A 446 58.92 19.70 -65.68
N PRO A 447 59.21 21.01 -65.65
CA PRO A 447 58.49 21.99 -64.82
C PRO A 447 57.02 22.14 -65.22
N SER A 448 56.69 21.78 -66.46
CA SER A 448 55.32 21.82 -66.98
C SER A 448 54.39 20.79 -66.33
N LEU A 449 54.91 19.60 -65.98
CA LEU A 449 54.15 18.52 -65.33
C LEU A 449 54.04 18.76 -63.83
N GLU A 450 55.08 19.33 -63.20
CA GLU A 450 55.05 19.75 -61.80
C GLU A 450 54.02 20.87 -61.58
N ILE A 451 53.99 21.88 -62.45
CA ILE A 451 53.03 22.99 -62.36
C ILE A 451 51.58 22.51 -62.54
N SER A 452 51.33 21.55 -63.43
CA SER A 452 49.99 21.02 -63.66
C SER A 452 49.55 20.04 -62.55
N ARG A 453 50.47 19.27 -61.97
CA ARG A 453 50.25 18.49 -60.75
C ARG A 453 49.93 19.39 -59.55
N LEU A 454 50.72 20.43 -59.32
CA LEU A 454 50.51 21.39 -58.24
C LEU A 454 49.18 22.16 -58.39
N LYS A 455 48.78 22.49 -59.63
CA LYS A 455 47.45 23.08 -59.90
C LYS A 455 46.30 22.12 -59.60
N ALA A 456 46.44 20.83 -59.94
CA ALA A 456 45.42 19.83 -59.63
C ALA A 456 45.33 19.54 -58.12
N GLU A 457 46.47 19.50 -57.44
CA GLU A 457 46.56 19.32 -55.98
C GLU A 457 45.95 20.51 -55.23
N LEU A 458 46.23 21.75 -55.67
CA LEU A 458 45.57 22.96 -55.16
C LEU A 458 44.05 22.94 -55.37
N GLN A 459 43.57 22.43 -56.51
CA GLN A 459 42.13 22.37 -56.79
C GLN A 459 41.39 21.30 -55.96
N VAL A 460 42.06 20.19 -55.61
CA VAL A 460 41.51 19.17 -54.70
C VAL A 460 41.49 19.67 -53.25
N LEU A 461 42.55 20.36 -52.80
CA LEU A 461 42.61 20.98 -51.47
C LEU A 461 41.56 22.11 -51.31
N LYS A 462 41.35 22.90 -52.37
CA LYS A 462 40.34 23.97 -52.41
C LYS A 462 38.90 23.46 -52.30
N SER A 463 38.60 22.28 -52.86
CA SER A 463 37.22 21.77 -52.92
C SER A 463 36.82 20.88 -51.76
N ASN A 464 37.76 20.17 -51.12
CA ASN A 464 37.40 19.08 -50.22
C ASN A 464 37.62 19.37 -48.72
N GLU A 465 38.59 20.22 -48.36
CA GLU A 465 39.01 20.40 -46.96
C GLU A 465 38.55 21.74 -46.39
N GLY A 466 38.81 22.85 -47.11
CA GLY A 466 38.32 24.18 -46.72
C GLY A 466 36.79 24.31 -46.74
N GLY A 467 36.13 23.66 -47.71
CA GLY A 467 34.67 23.65 -47.83
C GLY A 467 33.96 22.85 -46.73
N LYS A 468 34.53 21.70 -46.32
CA LYS A 468 33.96 20.85 -45.26
C LYS A 468 34.14 21.45 -43.88
N ALA A 469 35.34 21.96 -43.57
CA ALA A 469 35.59 22.65 -42.30
C ALA A 469 34.70 23.89 -42.14
N ASN A 470 34.47 24.64 -43.21
CA ASN A 470 33.58 25.81 -43.19
C ASN A 470 32.09 25.41 -43.06
N ALA A 471 31.68 24.31 -43.69
CA ALA A 471 30.32 23.76 -43.51
C ALA A 471 30.08 23.23 -42.09
N GLU A 472 31.08 22.59 -41.48
CA GLU A 472 31.04 22.09 -40.11
C GLU A 472 31.00 23.22 -39.09
N LEU A 473 31.85 24.25 -39.24
CA LEU A 473 31.82 25.45 -38.40
C LEU A 473 30.47 26.18 -38.50
N ARG A 474 29.86 26.25 -39.69
CA ARG A 474 28.50 26.81 -39.86
C ARG A 474 27.42 25.98 -39.18
N ALA A 475 27.50 24.66 -39.25
CA ALA A 475 26.56 23.78 -38.59
C ALA A 475 26.67 23.89 -37.06
N GLU A 476 27.90 24.00 -36.54
CA GLU A 476 28.14 24.16 -35.10
C GLU A 476 27.72 25.55 -34.61
N LEU A 477 27.94 26.61 -35.40
CA LEU A 477 27.42 27.95 -35.15
C LEU A 477 25.88 27.96 -35.03
N GLN A 478 25.18 27.34 -35.99
CA GLN A 478 23.72 27.25 -35.96
C GLN A 478 23.18 26.48 -34.75
N LYS A 479 23.85 25.39 -34.34
CA LYS A 479 23.47 24.65 -33.13
C LYS A 479 23.67 25.49 -31.87
N ALA A 480 24.79 26.20 -31.77
CA ALA A 480 25.07 27.10 -30.65
C ALA A 480 24.05 28.25 -30.57
N GLU A 481 23.68 28.86 -31.70
CA GLU A 481 22.63 29.89 -31.77
C GLU A 481 21.26 29.39 -31.31
N MET A 482 20.87 28.18 -31.74
CA MET A 482 19.60 27.56 -31.34
C MET A 482 19.57 27.25 -29.85
N GLU A 483 20.69 26.76 -29.29
CA GLU A 483 20.78 26.48 -27.86
C GLU A 483 20.77 27.76 -27.01
N ILE A 484 21.44 28.83 -27.47
CA ILE A 484 21.36 30.15 -26.83
C ILE A 484 19.92 30.67 -26.86
N ARG A 485 19.21 30.53 -27.99
CA ARG A 485 17.83 30.98 -28.12
C ARG A 485 16.90 30.22 -27.17
N ARG A 486 17.06 28.90 -27.09
CA ARG A 486 16.33 28.03 -26.15
C ARG A 486 16.59 28.39 -24.68
N LEU A 487 17.84 28.65 -24.31
CA LEU A 487 18.20 29.05 -22.95
C LEU A 487 17.67 30.44 -22.61
N ARG A 488 17.65 31.38 -23.56
CA ARG A 488 17.05 32.71 -23.39
C ARG A 488 15.54 32.63 -23.17
N GLU A 489 14.83 31.85 -23.98
CA GLU A 489 13.38 31.60 -23.81
C GLU A 489 13.08 31.02 -22.43
N LYS A 490 13.80 29.97 -22.01
CA LYS A 490 13.66 29.38 -20.67
C LYS A 490 13.96 30.39 -19.55
N THR A 491 14.95 31.24 -19.73
CA THR A 491 15.29 32.29 -18.75
C THR A 491 14.21 33.36 -18.67
N GLN A 492 13.59 33.70 -19.81
CA GLN A 492 12.47 34.62 -19.86
C GLN A 492 11.23 34.05 -19.18
N GLU A 493 10.87 32.80 -19.45
CA GLU A 493 9.77 32.09 -18.77
C GLU A 493 10.00 32.04 -17.25
N LEU A 494 11.22 31.76 -16.82
CA LEU A 494 11.58 31.77 -15.40
C LEU A 494 11.53 33.18 -14.79
N LYS A 495 11.94 34.21 -15.52
CA LYS A 495 11.83 35.62 -15.08
C LYS A 495 10.38 36.08 -14.97
N GLU A 496 9.50 35.66 -15.89
CA GLU A 496 8.07 35.93 -15.84
C GLU A 496 7.42 35.21 -14.65
N ALA A 497 7.75 33.93 -14.44
CA ALA A 497 7.31 33.19 -13.25
C ALA A 497 7.84 33.80 -11.95
N HIS A 498 9.08 34.30 -11.95
CA HIS A 498 9.70 35.00 -10.83
C HIS A 498 9.00 36.34 -10.55
N ALA A 499 8.67 37.12 -11.57
CA ALA A 499 7.92 38.38 -11.43
C ALA A 499 6.52 38.12 -10.87
N ILE A 500 5.82 37.11 -11.38
CA ILE A 500 4.50 36.70 -10.87
C ILE A 500 4.59 36.27 -9.40
N SER A 501 5.59 35.46 -9.04
CA SER A 501 5.80 35.04 -7.65
C SER A 501 6.18 36.20 -6.74
N GLN A 502 6.98 37.15 -7.24
CA GLN A 502 7.32 38.38 -6.52
C GLN A 502 6.10 39.25 -6.28
N ASP A 503 5.26 39.46 -7.29
CA ASP A 503 4.02 40.21 -7.17
C ASP A 503 3.05 39.54 -6.18
N GLN A 504 2.98 38.21 -6.18
CA GLN A 504 2.21 37.42 -5.21
C GLN A 504 2.72 37.60 -3.77
N ILE A 505 4.04 37.49 -3.56
CA ILE A 505 4.66 37.71 -2.25
C ILE A 505 4.46 39.16 -1.80
N SER A 506 4.62 40.13 -2.71
CA SER A 506 4.43 41.55 -2.41
C SER A 506 2.98 41.89 -2.06
N THR A 507 2.00 41.23 -2.69
CA THR A 507 0.57 41.41 -2.38
C THR A 507 0.24 40.81 -1.00
N ILE A 508 0.81 39.64 -0.68
CA ILE A 508 0.65 39.01 0.64
C ILE A 508 1.31 39.86 1.75
N MET A 509 2.46 40.48 1.48
CA MET A 509 3.18 41.32 2.44
C MET A 509 2.66 42.77 2.52
N GLY A 510 2.14 43.31 1.42
CA GLY A 510 1.74 44.72 1.28
C GLY A 510 0.40 45.05 1.90
N ASP A 511 -0.58 44.14 1.81
CA ASP A 511 -1.98 44.46 2.18
C ASP A 511 -2.39 44.01 3.59
N THR A 512 -1.49 43.44 4.39
CA THR A 512 -1.84 42.92 5.74
C THR A 512 -1.09 43.57 6.90
N SER A 513 0.00 44.32 6.65
CA SER A 513 0.76 44.95 7.73
C SER A 513 0.14 46.26 8.25
N PHE A 514 -0.83 46.82 7.53
CA PHE A 514 -1.64 47.94 7.96
C PHE A 514 -3.06 47.72 7.44
N LEU A 515 -4.02 47.31 8.30
CA LEU A 515 -5.38 47.87 8.42
C LEU A 515 -6.39 46.86 9.05
N PRO A 516 -7.39 47.34 9.82
CA PRO A 516 -8.22 46.52 10.71
C PRO A 516 -9.63 46.21 10.17
N THR A 517 -9.83 46.05 8.85
CA THR A 517 -11.20 45.95 8.28
C THR A 517 -11.37 44.83 7.25
N ASP A 518 -12.43 44.03 7.42
CA ASP A 518 -12.81 42.89 6.55
C ASP A 518 -12.99 43.25 5.07
N GLU A 519 -13.29 44.51 4.73
CA GLU A 519 -13.42 44.96 3.34
C GLU A 519 -12.08 44.99 2.58
N ALA A 520 -10.96 45.21 3.28
CA ALA A 520 -9.63 45.22 2.66
C ALA A 520 -9.15 43.80 2.32
N LEU A 521 -9.54 42.79 3.12
CA LEU A 521 -9.28 41.39 2.83
C LEU A 521 -9.98 40.94 1.55
N VAL A 522 -11.19 41.45 1.27
CA VAL A 522 -11.92 41.16 0.03
C VAL A 522 -11.18 41.75 -1.18
N ILE A 523 -10.66 42.98 -1.07
CA ILE A 523 -9.89 43.63 -2.15
C ILE A 523 -8.55 42.92 -2.40
N ALA A 524 -7.88 42.49 -1.34
CA ALA A 524 -6.65 41.70 -1.44
C ALA A 524 -6.90 40.33 -2.08
N VAL A 525 -8.00 39.66 -1.72
CA VAL A 525 -8.43 38.38 -2.32
C VAL A 525 -8.82 38.56 -3.80
N ASP A 526 -9.50 39.65 -4.15
CA ASP A 526 -9.92 39.94 -5.54
C ASP A 526 -8.72 40.26 -6.45
N LYS A 527 -7.75 41.04 -5.95
CA LYS A 527 -6.45 41.24 -6.62
C LYS A 527 -5.65 39.95 -6.71
N MET A 528 -5.61 39.12 -5.66
CA MET A 528 -4.93 37.82 -5.66
C MET A 528 -5.57 36.81 -6.64
N MET A 529 -6.88 36.83 -6.81
CA MET A 529 -7.60 35.99 -7.78
C MET A 529 -7.28 36.36 -9.23
N SER A 530 -6.89 37.61 -9.49
CA SER A 530 -6.52 38.07 -10.83
C SER A 530 -5.13 37.60 -11.31
N ILE A 531 -4.25 37.19 -10.40
CA ILE A 531 -2.84 36.86 -10.69
C ILE A 531 -2.62 35.35 -10.97
N GLY A 532 -3.65 34.51 -10.77
CA GLY A 532 -3.63 33.08 -11.10
C GLY A 532 -4.26 32.20 -10.02
N PRO A 533 -4.44 30.88 -10.27
CA PRO A 533 -5.14 30.00 -9.35
C PRO A 533 -4.30 29.71 -8.09
N PHE A 534 -4.50 30.50 -7.04
CA PHE A 534 -3.91 30.25 -5.73
C PHE A 534 -4.80 29.34 -4.87
N GLN A 535 -4.17 28.38 -4.21
CA GLN A 535 -4.70 27.70 -3.03
C GLN A 535 -4.15 28.43 -1.83
N LEU A 536 -4.95 29.21 -1.09
CA LEU A 536 -4.88 29.29 0.38
C LEU A 536 -5.92 30.29 0.90
N THR A 537 -6.99 29.77 1.47
CA THR A 537 -7.79 30.41 2.53
C THR A 537 -7.46 29.69 3.83
N LEU A 538 -6.28 29.92 4.43
CA LEU A 538 -5.91 29.25 5.69
C LEU A 538 -5.14 30.18 6.64
N ASP A 539 -5.31 29.90 7.94
CA ASP A 539 -4.74 30.52 9.15
C ASP A 539 -3.29 31.02 9.05
N ASP A 540 -2.94 31.99 9.91
CA ASP A 540 -1.65 32.68 9.96
C ASP A 540 -0.42 31.76 10.01
N PHE A 541 -0.53 30.57 10.60
CA PHE A 541 0.53 29.55 10.59
C PHE A 541 0.81 28.99 9.18
N HIS A 542 -0.25 28.76 8.40
CA HIS A 542 -0.13 28.30 7.02
C HIS A 542 0.28 29.43 6.09
N ARG A 543 -0.03 30.69 6.45
CA ARG A 543 0.47 31.89 5.78
C ARG A 543 1.98 32.06 5.92
N GLU A 544 2.53 31.95 7.13
CA GLU A 544 3.98 32.06 7.35
C GLU A 544 4.73 30.88 6.71
N ARG A 545 4.15 29.68 6.72
CA ARG A 545 4.70 28.51 6.03
C ARG A 545 4.63 28.64 4.49
N ALA A 546 3.54 29.20 3.95
CA ALA A 546 3.42 29.50 2.53
C ALA A 546 4.37 30.62 2.10
N LYS A 547 4.57 31.65 2.93
CA LYS A 547 5.53 32.74 2.72
C LYS A 547 6.97 32.25 2.75
N SER A 548 7.36 31.46 3.76
CA SER A 548 8.71 30.87 3.83
C SER A 548 8.97 29.88 2.69
N SER A 549 7.99 29.05 2.32
CA SER A 549 8.08 28.17 1.16
C SER A 549 8.16 28.97 -0.14
N GLY A 550 7.41 30.06 -0.27
CA GLY A 550 7.45 30.96 -1.41
C GLY A 550 8.79 31.69 -1.53
N GLN A 551 9.35 32.17 -0.41
CA GLN A 551 10.68 32.77 -0.35
C GLN A 551 11.80 31.77 -0.67
N SER A 552 11.66 30.51 -0.26
CA SER A 552 12.61 29.45 -0.64
C SER A 552 12.55 29.18 -2.14
N LEU A 553 11.35 29.01 -2.70
CA LEU A 553 11.17 28.80 -4.14
C LEU A 553 11.65 30.01 -4.96
N TYR A 554 11.44 31.22 -4.46
CA TYR A 554 11.96 32.45 -5.04
C TYR A 554 13.49 32.43 -5.08
N ARG A 555 14.16 32.17 -3.94
CA ARG A 555 15.63 32.08 -3.86
C ARG A 555 16.19 31.00 -4.79
N ASP A 556 15.54 29.85 -4.87
CA ASP A 556 15.97 28.75 -5.74
C ASP A 556 15.79 29.11 -7.23
N ALA A 557 14.69 29.79 -7.59
CA ALA A 557 14.46 30.31 -8.93
C ALA A 557 15.49 31.41 -9.31
N THR A 558 15.84 32.31 -8.39
CA THR A 558 16.87 33.34 -8.61
C THR A 558 18.23 32.71 -8.89
N LYS A 559 18.64 31.72 -8.08
CA LYS A 559 19.90 30.98 -8.29
C LYS A 559 19.92 30.26 -9.64
N GLU A 560 18.80 29.70 -10.06
CA GLU A 560 18.70 29.02 -11.35
C GLU A 560 18.75 30.01 -12.53
N ILE A 561 18.12 31.19 -12.40
CA ILE A 561 18.23 32.28 -13.37
C ILE A 561 19.70 32.74 -13.48
N GLU A 562 20.40 32.91 -12.36
CA GLU A 562 21.83 33.27 -12.34
C GLU A 562 22.68 32.21 -13.06
N ARG A 563 22.47 30.92 -12.78
CA ARG A 563 23.19 29.83 -13.47
C ARG A 563 22.94 29.82 -14.97
N LEU A 564 21.69 30.01 -15.39
CA LEU A 564 21.33 30.05 -16.80
C LEU A 564 21.92 31.28 -17.50
N ASN A 565 21.94 32.44 -16.85
CA ASN A 565 22.62 33.64 -17.37
C ASN A 565 24.12 33.41 -17.55
N HIS A 566 24.79 32.75 -16.59
CA HIS A 566 26.21 32.39 -16.74
C HIS A 566 26.42 31.46 -17.94
N ALA A 567 25.59 30.42 -18.10
CA ALA A 567 25.67 29.52 -19.24
C ALA A 567 25.41 30.23 -20.59
N ILE A 568 24.48 31.20 -20.64
CA ILE A 568 24.23 32.03 -21.81
C ILE A 568 25.45 32.90 -22.14
N ASN A 569 26.08 33.49 -21.13
CA ASN A 569 27.28 34.31 -21.33
C ASN A 569 28.45 33.48 -21.87
N ASP A 570 28.69 32.29 -21.31
CA ASP A 570 29.73 31.37 -21.76
C ASP A 570 29.50 30.91 -23.21
N LEU A 571 28.26 30.59 -23.57
CA LEU A 571 27.92 30.21 -24.95
C LEU A 571 28.01 31.39 -25.91
N THR A 572 27.65 32.61 -25.47
CA THR A 572 27.79 33.83 -26.27
C THR A 572 29.27 34.17 -26.52
N ALA A 573 30.14 33.95 -25.53
CA ALA A 573 31.59 34.10 -25.69
C ALA A 573 32.16 33.07 -26.68
N LYS A 574 31.67 31.82 -26.65
CA LYS A 574 32.05 30.80 -27.63
C LYS A 574 31.54 31.14 -29.04
N LEU A 575 30.31 31.63 -29.16
CA LEU A 575 29.72 32.05 -30.44
C LEU A 575 30.51 33.19 -31.08
N THR A 576 30.82 34.25 -30.32
CA THR A 576 31.63 35.38 -30.82
C THR A 576 33.05 34.94 -31.20
N SER A 577 33.62 33.95 -30.49
CA SER A 577 34.91 33.38 -30.88
C SER A 577 34.85 32.60 -32.19
N SER A 578 33.82 31.77 -32.40
CA SER A 578 33.68 30.99 -33.63
C SER A 578 33.25 31.85 -34.83
N GLU A 579 32.47 32.91 -34.62
CA GLU A 579 32.16 33.93 -35.62
C GLU A 579 33.43 34.63 -36.13
N ARG A 580 34.38 34.97 -35.24
CA ARG A 580 35.68 35.52 -35.63
C ARG A 580 36.50 34.53 -36.46
N ASP A 581 36.54 33.27 -36.07
CA ASP A 581 37.30 32.25 -36.79
C ASP A 581 36.67 31.94 -38.16
N LEU A 582 35.34 32.02 -38.27
CA LEU A 582 34.62 31.95 -39.55
C LEU A 582 34.93 33.18 -40.42
N LEU A 583 34.94 34.39 -39.86
CA LEU A 583 35.31 35.61 -40.58
C LEU A 583 36.76 35.54 -41.11
N ARG A 584 37.71 35.05 -40.30
CA ARG A 584 39.09 34.80 -40.72
C ARG A 584 39.17 33.78 -41.83
N ALA A 585 38.57 32.60 -41.65
CA ALA A 585 38.59 31.54 -42.67
C ALA A 585 37.89 31.96 -43.98
N ARG A 586 36.85 32.81 -43.90
CA ARG A 586 36.17 33.36 -45.07
C ARG A 586 37.01 34.40 -45.79
N ALA A 587 37.73 35.23 -45.05
CA ALA A 587 38.67 36.20 -45.61
C ALA A 587 39.86 35.49 -46.26
N ASP A 588 40.42 34.46 -45.62
CA ASP A 588 41.48 33.62 -46.18
C ASP A 588 41.03 32.94 -47.49
N LEU A 589 39.81 32.38 -47.51
CA LEU A 589 39.24 31.77 -48.72
C LEU A 589 39.03 32.80 -49.85
N SER A 590 38.58 34.01 -49.52
CA SER A 590 38.35 35.11 -50.48
C SER A 590 39.65 35.69 -51.02
N ALA A 591 40.67 35.80 -50.16
CA ALA A 591 42.00 36.26 -50.49
C ALA A 591 42.72 35.28 -51.43
N MET A 592 42.49 33.97 -51.28
CA MET A 592 43.01 32.95 -52.20
C MET A 592 42.41 33.01 -53.61
N ASP A 593 41.27 33.70 -53.79
CA ASP A 593 40.56 33.83 -55.07
C ASP A 593 40.77 35.18 -55.77
N SER A 594 41.47 36.13 -55.13
CA SER A 594 41.63 37.51 -55.60
C SER A 594 43.10 37.88 -55.87
N ASP A 595 43.32 38.95 -56.65
CA ASP A 595 44.67 39.43 -56.99
C ASP A 595 45.40 39.89 -55.72
N GLU A 596 46.74 39.75 -55.69
CA GLU A 596 47.58 39.89 -54.48
C GLU A 596 47.32 41.19 -53.67
N ILE A 597 47.08 42.31 -54.34
CA ILE A 597 46.77 43.61 -53.70
C ILE A 597 45.35 43.59 -53.10
N THR A 598 44.36 43.09 -53.84
CA THR A 598 42.97 42.99 -53.37
C THR A 598 42.80 41.96 -52.25
N ALA A 599 43.58 40.88 -52.28
CA ALA A 599 43.64 39.86 -51.25
C ALA A 599 44.18 40.43 -49.93
N LEU A 600 45.26 41.24 -49.98
CA LEU A 600 45.81 41.90 -48.81
C LEU A 600 44.86 42.94 -48.20
N GLU A 601 44.12 43.67 -49.03
CA GLU A 601 43.13 44.65 -48.57
C GLU A 601 41.93 43.97 -47.87
N GLN A 602 41.42 42.87 -48.44
CA GLN A 602 40.36 42.06 -47.82
C GLN A 602 40.80 41.41 -46.49
N LEU A 603 42.02 40.89 -46.42
CA LEU A 603 42.58 40.34 -45.16
C LEU A 603 42.77 41.44 -44.11
N LYS A 604 43.16 42.65 -44.53
CA LYS A 604 43.32 43.79 -43.64
C LYS A 604 41.97 44.24 -43.06
N GLU A 605 40.94 44.37 -43.89
CA GLU A 605 39.58 44.71 -43.45
C GLU A 605 39.02 43.66 -42.48
N ALA A 606 39.19 42.37 -42.78
CA ALA A 606 38.75 41.30 -41.90
C ALA A 606 39.50 41.30 -40.55
N ASN A 607 40.82 41.53 -40.57
CA ASN A 607 41.61 41.66 -39.35
C ASN A 607 41.25 42.90 -38.53
N GLU A 608 40.90 44.02 -39.18
CA GLU A 608 40.43 45.24 -38.52
C GLU A 608 39.07 45.03 -37.85
N LEU A 609 38.14 44.33 -38.49
CA LEU A 609 36.86 43.93 -37.89
C LEU A 609 37.06 43.02 -36.68
N VAL A 610 37.93 42.03 -36.79
CA VAL A 610 38.28 41.13 -35.67
C VAL A 610 38.95 41.90 -34.53
N ALA A 611 39.85 42.84 -34.82
CA ALA A 611 40.49 43.69 -33.82
C ALA A 611 39.48 44.59 -33.09
N SER A 612 38.54 45.21 -33.83
CA SER A 612 37.46 46.02 -33.23
C SER A 612 36.54 45.20 -32.32
N SER A 613 36.38 43.90 -32.61
CA SER A 613 35.66 42.96 -31.75
C SER A 613 36.42 42.70 -30.44
N TYR A 614 37.74 42.44 -30.50
CA TYR A 614 38.55 42.26 -29.29
C TYR A 614 38.61 43.53 -28.44
N GLU A 615 38.62 44.71 -29.06
CA GLU A 615 38.57 45.99 -28.33
C GLU A 615 37.25 46.14 -27.56
N LYS A 616 36.12 45.78 -28.16
CA LYS A 616 34.81 45.75 -27.47
C LYS A 616 34.82 44.77 -26.30
N ASP A 617 35.34 43.55 -26.49
CA ASP A 617 35.46 42.56 -25.40
C ASP A 617 36.33 43.10 -24.26
N LEU A 618 37.42 43.78 -24.58
CA LEU A 618 38.32 44.39 -23.60
C LEU A 618 37.61 45.49 -22.80
N THR A 619 36.85 46.37 -23.47
CA THR A 619 36.05 47.40 -22.77
C THR A 619 34.97 46.79 -21.86
N LEU A 620 34.33 45.70 -22.29
CA LEU A 620 33.32 44.99 -21.49
C LEU A 620 33.96 44.32 -20.28
N LEU A 621 35.11 43.66 -20.46
CA LEU A 621 35.85 43.02 -19.38
C LEU A 621 36.39 44.05 -18.38
N GLN A 622 36.80 45.23 -18.85
CA GLN A 622 37.18 46.35 -17.99
C GLN A 622 35.98 46.88 -17.18
N ALA A 623 34.79 46.99 -17.79
CA ALA A 623 33.58 47.36 -17.09
C ALA A 623 33.23 46.33 -15.99
N GLN A 624 33.23 45.04 -16.33
CA GLN A 624 33.00 43.97 -15.35
C GLN A 624 34.03 43.99 -14.21
N HIS A 625 35.31 44.20 -14.51
CA HIS A 625 36.33 44.31 -13.48
C HIS A 625 36.08 45.52 -12.56
N ASN A 626 35.59 46.65 -13.11
CA ASN A 626 35.22 47.80 -12.30
C ASN A 626 33.99 47.52 -11.44
N ASP A 627 32.99 46.81 -11.96
CA ASP A 627 31.79 46.41 -11.21
C ASP A 627 32.16 45.47 -10.05
N LEU A 628 32.94 44.40 -10.30
CA LEU A 628 33.46 43.52 -9.24
C LEU A 628 34.30 44.30 -8.22
N ARG A 629 35.06 45.31 -8.66
CA ARG A 629 35.83 46.15 -7.76
C ARG A 629 34.91 47.01 -6.88
N THR A 630 33.81 47.53 -7.43
CA THR A 630 32.81 48.26 -6.62
C THR A 630 32.11 47.34 -5.63
N GLU A 631 31.70 46.13 -6.05
CA GLU A 631 31.11 45.12 -5.16
C GLU A 631 32.07 44.73 -4.03
N PHE A 632 33.37 44.58 -4.33
CA PHE A 632 34.36 44.28 -3.30
C PHE A 632 34.51 45.44 -2.30
N VAL A 633 34.48 46.69 -2.77
CA VAL A 633 34.47 47.88 -1.88
C VAL A 633 33.19 47.92 -1.04
N ASP A 634 32.05 47.56 -1.61
CA ASP A 634 30.77 47.49 -0.90
C ASP A 634 30.76 46.36 0.14
N GLN A 635 31.35 45.20 -0.15
CA GLN A 635 31.56 44.12 0.81
C GLN A 635 32.50 44.55 1.95
N GLN A 636 33.58 45.27 1.63
CA GLN A 636 34.47 45.83 2.65
C GLN A 636 33.73 46.84 3.54
N SER A 637 32.89 47.70 2.96
CA SER A 637 32.10 48.66 3.73
C SER A 637 31.03 47.98 4.61
N HIS A 638 30.37 46.94 4.11
CA HIS A 638 29.45 46.10 4.89
C HIS A 638 30.16 45.40 6.05
N LEU A 639 31.34 44.82 5.80
CA LEU A 639 32.14 44.18 6.85
C LEU A 639 32.57 45.21 7.90
N LEU A 640 33.00 46.40 7.50
CA LEU A 640 33.32 47.49 8.43
C LEU A 640 32.09 47.93 9.23
N ALA A 641 30.91 47.99 8.62
CA ALA A 641 29.67 48.30 9.30
C ALA A 641 29.26 47.21 10.31
N ALA A 642 29.44 45.94 9.95
CA ALA A 642 29.18 44.79 10.83
C ALA A 642 30.18 44.70 11.99
N LEU A 643 31.46 45.03 11.75
CA LEU A 643 32.44 45.16 12.83
C LEU A 643 32.09 46.34 13.75
N LYS A 644 31.67 47.47 13.20
CA LYS A 644 31.22 48.63 14.00
C LYS A 644 29.96 48.33 14.81
N SER A 645 29.01 47.56 14.27
CA SER A 645 27.82 47.14 15.02
C SER A 645 28.17 46.12 16.11
N LYS A 646 29.09 45.20 15.84
CA LYS A 646 29.66 44.28 16.83
C LYS A 646 30.38 45.04 17.96
N ASP A 647 31.19 46.04 17.63
CA ASP A 647 31.87 46.88 18.62
C ASP A 647 30.85 47.65 19.47
N LYS A 648 29.80 48.21 18.86
CA LYS A 648 28.70 48.87 19.57
C LYS A 648 27.97 47.90 20.51
N LEU A 649 27.71 46.67 20.08
CA LEU A 649 27.13 45.62 20.93
C LEU A 649 28.08 45.22 22.06
N SER A 650 29.39 45.21 21.81
CA SER A 650 30.40 44.94 22.84
C SER A 650 30.47 46.05 23.89
N GLU A 651 30.31 47.33 23.48
CA GLU A 651 30.20 48.46 24.40
C GLU A 651 28.89 48.41 25.19
N GLN A 652 27.76 48.07 24.55
CA GLN A 652 26.48 47.88 25.23
C GLN A 652 26.53 46.72 26.23
N LEU A 653 27.20 45.61 25.90
CA LEU A 653 27.44 44.53 26.86
C LEU A 653 28.32 44.99 28.02
N LYS A 654 29.32 45.84 27.76
CA LYS A 654 30.21 46.38 28.79
C LYS A 654 29.50 47.38 29.71
N THR A 655 28.57 48.19 29.20
CA THR A 655 27.75 49.08 30.03
C THR A 655 26.73 48.32 30.87
N ILE A 656 26.14 47.24 30.33
CA ILE A 656 25.28 46.32 31.08
C ILE A 656 26.08 45.61 32.19
N PHE A 657 27.32 45.19 31.91
CA PHE A 657 28.19 44.56 32.90
C PHE A 657 28.78 45.53 33.94
N GLN A 658 28.84 46.83 33.65
CA GLN A 658 29.31 47.86 34.59
C GLN A 658 28.24 48.31 35.60
N HIS A 659 26.98 47.92 35.42
CA HIS A 659 25.91 48.15 36.40
C HIS A 659 25.27 46.85 36.91
N PRO A 660 25.96 46.03 37.72
CA PRO A 660 25.31 45.04 38.56
C PRO A 660 24.98 45.67 39.92
N SER A 661 23.68 45.81 40.18
CA SER A 661 23.02 46.07 41.49
C SER A 661 22.80 47.54 41.93
N GLY A 662 21.52 47.93 41.99
CA GLY A 662 21.05 49.13 42.71
C GLY A 662 19.61 49.57 42.43
N SER A 663 18.63 48.85 43.01
CA SER A 663 17.31 49.34 43.49
C SER A 663 16.19 49.83 42.53
N ILE A 664 15.14 48.99 42.43
CA ILE A 664 13.73 49.21 42.83
C ILE A 664 12.95 50.48 42.38
N GLU A 665 11.78 50.19 41.78
CA GLU A 665 10.51 50.96 41.66
C GLU A 665 10.31 52.00 40.53
N GLY A 666 9.27 51.77 39.72
CA GLY A 666 8.61 52.79 38.90
C GLY A 666 7.90 52.25 37.66
N LEU A 667 6.57 52.40 37.61
CA LEU A 667 5.64 51.96 36.55
C LEU A 667 6.03 52.36 35.10
N GLY A 668 5.65 51.51 34.14
CA GLY A 668 5.00 51.97 32.90
C GLY A 668 5.51 51.42 31.56
N LYS A 669 4.73 50.47 31.00
CA LYS A 669 4.42 50.24 29.56
C LYS A 669 5.55 50.03 28.52
N ASP A 670 5.37 48.91 27.80
CA ASP A 670 5.69 48.65 26.38
C ASP A 670 7.12 48.12 26.04
N PRO A 671 7.29 47.31 24.95
CA PRO A 671 7.72 45.92 25.07
C PRO A 671 9.03 45.66 24.31
N GLU A 672 10.17 45.57 25.01
CA GLU A 672 11.48 45.33 24.36
C GLU A 672 12.04 43.91 24.55
N SER A 673 11.29 43.00 25.20
CA SER A 673 11.74 41.61 25.39
C SER A 673 11.50 40.70 24.18
N ALA A 674 10.71 41.14 23.18
CA ALA A 674 10.44 40.35 21.97
C ALA A 674 11.52 40.54 20.89
N THR A 675 12.13 41.72 20.80
CA THR A 675 13.10 42.05 19.74
C THR A 675 14.48 41.41 19.97
N ALA A 676 14.85 41.14 21.22
CA ALA A 676 16.12 40.48 21.55
C ALA A 676 16.12 38.96 21.25
N LEU A 677 14.94 38.31 21.24
CA LEU A 677 14.79 36.89 20.91
C LEU A 677 14.72 36.64 19.40
N ASP A 678 14.19 37.59 18.61
CA ASP A 678 14.22 37.51 17.14
C ASP A 678 15.62 37.81 16.58
N ALA A 679 16.37 38.75 17.18
CA ALA A 679 17.75 39.04 16.79
C ALA A 679 18.74 37.87 17.06
N LEU A 680 18.43 36.96 18.00
CA LEU A 680 19.24 35.76 18.25
C LEU A 680 18.93 34.61 17.27
N LYS A 681 17.78 34.65 16.59
CA LYS A 681 17.34 33.59 15.68
C LYS A 681 17.81 33.83 14.23
N GLU A 682 18.00 35.10 13.87
CA GLU A 682 18.45 35.51 12.54
C GLU A 682 19.97 35.28 12.31
N VAL A 683 20.77 35.25 13.38
CA VAL A 683 22.24 35.02 13.30
C VAL A 683 22.62 33.53 13.26
N SER A 684 21.71 32.61 13.59
CA SER A 684 22.03 31.16 13.67
C SER A 684 21.62 30.35 12.43
N GLN A 685 21.06 30.98 11.37
CA GLN A 685 20.59 30.29 10.16
C GLN A 685 21.44 30.49 8.90
N GLU A 686 22.51 31.30 8.97
CA GLU A 686 23.44 31.51 7.86
C GLU A 686 24.82 30.91 8.16
N ASP A 687 24.91 29.58 8.26
CA ASP A 687 26.20 28.87 8.15
C ASP A 687 25.96 27.41 7.74
N ASN A 688 25.75 27.19 6.44
CA ASN A 688 26.04 25.91 5.80
C ASN A 688 26.11 26.07 4.27
N ILE A 689 27.20 26.69 3.80
CA ILE A 689 27.62 26.57 2.42
C ILE A 689 28.88 25.70 2.39
N SER A 690 28.67 24.42 2.14
CA SER A 690 29.71 23.50 1.69
C SER A 690 30.21 23.94 0.31
N THR A 691 31.29 24.74 0.27
CA THR A 691 32.09 24.93 -0.95
C THR A 691 33.29 24.00 -0.88
N SER A 692 33.17 22.87 -1.57
CA SER A 692 34.30 22.03 -1.94
C SER A 692 35.10 22.70 -3.05
N ARG A 693 36.42 22.86 -2.86
CA ARG A 693 37.38 23.05 -3.96
C ARG A 693 38.71 22.35 -3.64
N PRO A 694 39.37 21.70 -4.61
CA PRO A 694 40.35 20.65 -4.36
C PRO A 694 41.77 21.20 -4.25
N THR A 695 42.60 20.50 -3.48
CA THR A 695 44.06 20.67 -3.51
C THR A 695 44.74 19.32 -3.68
N SER A 696 45.52 19.18 -4.74
CA SER A 696 46.41 18.05 -5.02
C SER A 696 47.85 18.36 -4.48
N PRO A 697 48.87 17.50 -4.67
CA PRO A 697 49.26 16.48 -3.68
C PRO A 697 50.75 16.53 -3.30
N LYS A 698 51.14 16.22 -2.05
CA LYS A 698 52.53 15.79 -1.73
C LYS A 698 52.62 14.78 -0.58
N LYS A 699 52.84 13.52 -0.98
CA LYS A 699 53.90 12.57 -0.56
C LYS A 699 54.27 12.39 0.94
N LYS A 700 54.34 11.08 1.29
CA LYS A 700 55.17 10.37 2.30
C LYS A 700 54.63 10.41 3.74
N SER A 701 54.66 9.35 4.54
CA SER A 701 55.17 7.98 4.45
C SER A 701 54.63 7.18 5.66
N ALA A 702 54.56 5.86 5.47
CA ALA A 702 54.55 4.77 6.43
C ALA A 702 54.79 5.08 7.92
N ILE A 703 54.11 4.34 8.81
CA ILE A 703 54.74 3.32 9.67
C ILE A 703 53.70 2.64 10.59
N LYS A 704 53.79 1.29 10.62
CA LYS A 704 53.37 0.28 11.62
C LYS A 704 51.88 0.19 12.02
N ARG A 705 51.14 -0.90 11.77
CA ARG A 705 51.34 -2.37 11.86
C ARG A 705 51.15 -2.91 13.30
N ILE A 706 50.40 -4.03 13.37
CA ILE A 706 50.25 -5.05 14.46
C ILE A 706 49.15 -4.69 15.50
N GLY A 707 48.19 -5.53 15.86
CA GLY A 707 47.89 -6.92 15.50
C GLY A 707 46.77 -7.49 16.40
N LYS A 708 45.91 -8.31 15.78
CA LYS A 708 45.23 -9.53 16.26
C LYS A 708 44.87 -9.71 17.76
N LEU A 709 43.56 -9.94 17.94
CA LEU A 709 42.91 -11.15 18.47
C LEU A 709 42.83 -11.45 19.99
N PHE A 710 41.63 -11.98 20.32
CA PHE A 710 41.22 -12.90 21.41
C PHE A 710 41.06 -12.36 22.85
N GLY A 711 39.82 -12.47 23.34
CA GLY A 711 39.53 -13.42 24.43
C GLY A 711 39.20 -12.88 25.82
N ASN A 712 37.90 -12.88 26.16
CA ASN A 712 37.30 -13.42 27.40
C ASN A 712 38.02 -13.29 28.75
N LYS A 713 37.40 -12.59 29.74
CA LYS A 713 36.77 -13.17 30.96
C LYS A 713 36.48 -12.13 32.07
N LYS A 714 35.20 -12.10 32.48
CA LYS A 714 34.59 -12.14 33.84
C LYS A 714 35.38 -11.69 35.09
N LEU A 715 34.66 -10.95 35.95
CA LEU A 715 34.49 -11.00 37.45
C LEU A 715 34.45 -9.57 38.02
N LYS A 716 33.71 -9.15 39.06
CA LYS A 716 32.53 -9.58 39.85
C LYS A 716 32.28 -8.43 40.86
N GLU A 717 31.04 -8.24 41.30
CA GLU A 717 30.52 -7.24 42.28
C GLU A 717 31.14 -7.36 43.71
N PRO A 718 30.82 -6.44 44.66
CA PRO A 718 29.57 -6.49 45.48
C PRO A 718 28.92 -5.08 45.71
N ALA A 719 27.60 -4.88 45.65
CA ALA A 719 26.48 -5.25 46.54
C ALA A 719 26.06 -4.11 47.51
N SER A 720 24.81 -3.61 47.39
CA SER A 720 23.77 -3.71 48.43
C SER A 720 22.46 -2.97 48.06
N SER A 721 21.34 -3.63 48.42
CA SER A 721 19.93 -3.21 48.55
C SER A 721 18.98 -3.24 47.33
N ALA A 722 18.34 -4.42 47.16
CA ALA A 722 16.99 -4.65 46.60
C ALA A 722 15.89 -4.29 47.65
N PRO A 723 14.55 -4.44 47.41
CA PRO A 723 13.78 -5.04 46.29
C PRO A 723 12.59 -4.14 45.79
N GLY A 724 11.80 -4.40 44.74
CA GLY A 724 11.60 -5.52 43.83
C GLY A 724 10.51 -5.20 42.78
N TYR A 725 10.20 -6.19 41.93
CA TYR A 725 9.15 -6.27 40.90
C TYR A 725 9.30 -5.43 39.62
N ASP A 726 9.59 -6.11 38.49
CA ASP A 726 8.69 -6.14 37.32
C ASP A 726 9.23 -7.09 36.24
N GLN A 727 8.72 -8.32 36.25
CA GLN A 727 8.85 -9.30 35.16
C GLN A 727 7.69 -9.19 34.13
N HIS A 728 6.86 -8.15 34.19
CA HIS A 728 5.72 -7.98 33.27
C HIS A 728 6.05 -7.25 31.95
N GLY A 729 7.22 -6.61 31.83
CA GLY A 729 7.56 -5.78 30.67
C GLY A 729 7.99 -6.56 29.42
N GLU A 730 8.65 -7.71 29.57
CA GLU A 730 9.16 -8.49 28.43
C GLU A 730 8.13 -9.47 27.83
N GLU A 731 7.06 -9.79 28.57
CA GLU A 731 5.99 -10.66 28.09
C GLU A 731 4.94 -9.88 27.29
N LEU A 732 4.67 -8.62 27.65
CA LEU A 732 3.83 -7.70 26.87
C LEU A 732 4.41 -7.37 25.49
N ALA A 733 5.75 -7.28 25.37
CA ALA A 733 6.41 -7.03 24.09
C ALA A 733 6.34 -8.24 23.15
N ARG A 734 6.22 -9.47 23.68
CA ARG A 734 6.01 -10.69 22.89
C ARG A 734 4.53 -10.89 22.52
N GLU A 735 3.58 -10.51 23.38
CA GLU A 735 2.14 -10.53 23.04
C GLU A 735 1.77 -9.50 21.97
N GLN A 736 2.41 -8.32 21.95
CA GLN A 736 2.16 -7.30 20.92
C GLN A 736 2.66 -7.71 19.54
N ALA A 737 3.66 -8.59 19.45
CA ALA A 737 4.12 -9.17 18.18
C ALA A 737 3.14 -10.24 17.63
N ALA A 738 2.35 -10.90 18.49
CA ALA A 738 1.29 -11.82 18.08
C ALA A 738 0.01 -11.10 17.60
N PHE A 739 -0.19 -9.85 18.00
CA PHE A 739 -1.33 -9.00 17.60
C PHE A 739 -1.26 -8.47 16.15
N GLY A 740 -0.14 -8.66 15.44
CA GLY A 740 -0.03 -8.32 14.01
C GLY A 740 -0.89 -9.19 13.08
N VAL A 741 -1.41 -10.32 13.56
CA VAL A 741 -2.28 -11.23 12.80
C VAL A 741 -3.77 -10.84 12.93
N LEU A 742 -4.14 -10.09 13.96
CA LEU A 742 -5.53 -9.67 14.19
C LEU A 742 -6.10 -8.74 13.11
N PRO A 743 -5.38 -7.74 12.56
CA PRO A 743 -5.90 -6.90 11.47
C PRO A 743 -6.13 -7.68 10.18
N GLN A 744 -5.33 -8.72 9.91
CA GLN A 744 -5.53 -9.60 8.75
C GLN A 744 -6.70 -10.55 8.97
N LEU A 745 -6.89 -11.08 10.19
CA LEU A 745 -8.06 -11.89 10.53
C LEU A 745 -9.34 -11.07 10.53
N GLN A 746 -9.33 -9.83 11.03
CA GLN A 746 -10.47 -8.92 10.97
C GLN A 746 -10.82 -8.53 9.53
N LYS A 747 -9.81 -8.31 8.67
CA LYS A 747 -10.03 -8.11 7.24
C LYS A 747 -10.60 -9.37 6.59
N LYS A 748 -10.07 -10.56 6.89
CA LYS A 748 -10.60 -11.82 6.37
C LYS A 748 -12.03 -12.08 6.86
N GLU A 749 -12.33 -11.80 8.11
CA GLU A 749 -13.66 -11.92 8.71
C GLU A 749 -14.65 -10.93 8.06
N SER A 750 -14.23 -9.68 7.82
CA SER A 750 -15.05 -8.71 7.09
C SER A 750 -15.30 -9.12 5.64
N THR A 751 -14.31 -9.75 4.98
CA THR A 751 -14.50 -10.29 3.63
C THR A 751 -15.38 -11.54 3.63
N ILE A 752 -15.31 -12.38 4.66
CA ILE A 752 -16.17 -13.56 4.80
C ILE A 752 -17.61 -13.13 5.07
N GLN A 753 -17.83 -12.12 5.92
CA GLN A 753 -19.17 -11.55 6.18
C GLN A 753 -19.75 -10.86 4.94
N GLU A 754 -18.92 -10.12 4.17
CA GLU A 754 -19.35 -9.54 2.89
C GLU A 754 -19.64 -10.62 1.84
N LEU A 755 -18.85 -11.69 1.78
CA LEU A 755 -19.09 -12.83 0.90
C LEU A 755 -20.35 -13.62 1.31
N GLN A 756 -20.60 -13.79 2.60
CA GLN A 756 -21.82 -14.41 3.13
C GLN A 756 -23.05 -13.53 2.85
N ARG A 757 -22.94 -12.20 2.99
CA ARG A 757 -24.02 -11.27 2.64
C ARG A 757 -24.32 -11.28 1.14
N ARG A 758 -23.29 -11.40 0.30
CA ARG A 758 -23.44 -11.59 -1.14
C ARG A 758 -23.98 -12.97 -1.51
N LEU A 759 -23.67 -14.01 -0.73
CA LEU A 759 -24.24 -15.34 -0.91
C LEU A 759 -25.74 -15.35 -0.58
N VAL A 760 -26.14 -14.70 0.52
CA VAL A 760 -27.55 -14.53 0.92
C VAL A 760 -28.33 -13.68 -0.09
N LEU A 761 -27.71 -12.63 -0.65
CA LEU A 761 -28.29 -11.86 -1.75
C LEU A 761 -28.29 -12.61 -3.09
N ALA A 762 -27.45 -13.64 -3.25
CA ALA A 762 -27.42 -14.52 -4.42
C ALA A 762 -28.33 -15.75 -4.28
N GLU A 763 -28.70 -16.14 -3.05
CA GLU A 763 -29.67 -17.22 -2.76
C GLU A 763 -31.12 -16.78 -2.96
N ASP A 764 -31.38 -15.49 -3.17
CA ASP A 764 -32.69 -14.98 -3.52
C ASP A 764 -32.95 -15.19 -5.04
N PRO A 765 -33.79 -16.17 -5.44
CA PRO A 765 -33.93 -16.56 -6.83
C PRO A 765 -34.47 -15.43 -7.72
N GLU A 766 -35.18 -14.45 -7.14
CA GLU A 766 -35.62 -13.24 -7.85
C GLU A 766 -34.48 -12.25 -8.09
N ALA A 767 -33.57 -12.07 -7.13
CA ALA A 767 -32.40 -11.20 -7.29
C ALA A 767 -31.41 -11.79 -8.30
N GLN A 768 -31.23 -13.12 -8.31
CA GLN A 768 -30.37 -13.80 -9.27
C GLN A 768 -30.97 -13.78 -10.69
N LYS A 769 -32.29 -13.90 -10.82
CA LYS A 769 -32.99 -13.72 -12.09
C LYS A 769 -32.89 -12.28 -12.60
N ALA A 770 -33.04 -11.29 -11.72
CA ALA A 770 -32.88 -9.88 -12.08
C ALA A 770 -31.43 -9.54 -12.49
N ALA A 771 -30.43 -10.07 -11.79
CA ALA A 771 -29.02 -9.91 -12.14
C ALA A 771 -28.68 -10.60 -13.47
N ASN A 772 -29.18 -11.81 -13.70
CA ASN A 772 -29.03 -12.52 -14.97
C ASN A 772 -29.75 -11.80 -16.12
N ASP A 773 -30.94 -11.23 -15.91
CA ASP A 773 -31.64 -10.44 -16.93
C ASP A 773 -30.88 -9.15 -17.29
N VAL A 774 -30.24 -8.50 -16.31
CA VAL A 774 -29.36 -7.34 -16.56
C VAL A 774 -28.11 -7.78 -17.33
N LEU A 775 -27.49 -8.90 -16.95
CA LEU A 775 -26.34 -9.45 -17.65
C LEU A 775 -26.68 -9.84 -19.09
N VAL A 776 -27.80 -10.53 -19.32
CA VAL A 776 -28.28 -10.89 -20.66
C VAL A 776 -28.57 -9.64 -21.48
N LYS A 777 -29.18 -8.59 -20.90
CA LYS A 777 -29.38 -7.30 -21.60
C LYS A 777 -28.06 -6.63 -21.97
N ASN A 778 -27.05 -6.69 -21.10
CA ASN A 778 -25.73 -6.13 -21.38
C ASN A 778 -25.00 -6.93 -22.46
N LEU A 779 -24.98 -8.26 -22.38
CA LEU A 779 -24.41 -9.13 -23.41
C LEU A 779 -25.13 -8.98 -24.76
N THR A 780 -26.44 -8.75 -24.77
CA THR A 780 -27.20 -8.48 -25.99
C THR A 780 -26.82 -7.12 -26.59
N ARG A 781 -26.61 -6.09 -25.76
CA ARG A 781 -26.10 -4.79 -26.21
C ARG A 781 -24.68 -4.89 -26.78
N GLU A 782 -23.80 -5.63 -26.11
CA GLU A 782 -22.43 -5.87 -26.56
C GLU A 782 -22.40 -6.66 -27.88
N ASN A 783 -23.20 -7.73 -28.00
CA ASN A 783 -23.33 -8.48 -29.25
C ASN A 783 -23.86 -7.60 -30.40
N ASN A 784 -24.81 -6.69 -30.13
CA ASN A 784 -25.29 -5.74 -31.13
C ASN A 784 -24.21 -4.71 -31.52
N LEU A 785 -23.39 -4.25 -30.57
CA LEU A 785 -22.26 -3.37 -30.85
C LEU A 785 -21.18 -4.09 -31.67
N ILE A 786 -20.87 -5.33 -31.34
CA ILE A 786 -19.91 -6.16 -32.08
C ILE A 786 -20.45 -6.43 -33.49
N ALA A 787 -21.72 -6.81 -33.63
CA ALA A 787 -22.35 -7.06 -34.94
C ALA A 787 -22.35 -5.80 -35.82
N THR A 788 -22.63 -4.62 -35.26
CA THR A 788 -22.58 -3.35 -36.01
C THR A 788 -21.15 -2.94 -36.36
N ALA A 789 -20.18 -3.18 -35.50
CA ALA A 789 -18.75 -2.98 -35.80
C ALA A 789 -18.26 -3.94 -36.89
N TRP A 790 -18.69 -5.20 -36.84
CA TRP A 790 -18.37 -6.21 -37.85
C TRP A 790 -18.99 -5.87 -39.21
N TYR A 791 -20.24 -5.39 -39.21
CA TYR A 791 -20.91 -4.90 -40.41
C TYR A 791 -20.19 -3.68 -41.01
N ASP A 792 -19.80 -2.69 -40.20
CA ASP A 792 -19.07 -1.50 -40.68
C ASP A 792 -17.67 -1.88 -41.21
N LEU A 793 -16.96 -2.79 -40.53
CA LEU A 793 -15.67 -3.30 -41.00
C LEU A 793 -15.81 -4.04 -42.33
N THR A 794 -16.83 -4.90 -42.45
CA THR A 794 -17.12 -5.63 -43.69
C THR A 794 -17.48 -4.68 -44.82
N ASN A 795 -18.29 -3.66 -44.55
CA ASN A 795 -18.66 -2.65 -45.54
C ASN A 795 -17.44 -1.82 -45.99
N ARG A 796 -16.53 -1.49 -45.07
CA ARG A 796 -15.25 -0.83 -45.41
C ARG A 796 -14.37 -1.73 -46.26
N LEU A 797 -14.25 -3.01 -45.92
CA LEU A 797 -13.49 -3.99 -46.69
C LEU A 797 -14.08 -4.20 -48.09
N GLN A 798 -15.41 -4.25 -48.23
CA GLN A 798 -16.10 -4.33 -49.52
C GLN A 798 -15.96 -3.02 -50.33
N SER A 799 -16.01 -1.86 -49.68
CA SER A 799 -15.84 -0.55 -50.34
C SER A 799 -14.40 -0.29 -50.80
N ASN A 800 -13.39 -0.87 -50.13
CA ASN A 800 -11.99 -0.77 -50.53
C ASN A 800 -11.65 -1.59 -51.79
N HIS A 801 -12.52 -2.52 -52.20
CA HIS A 801 -12.33 -3.29 -53.44
C HIS A 801 -12.85 -2.59 -54.70
N VAL A 802 -13.50 -1.42 -54.56
CA VAL A 802 -13.98 -0.62 -55.69
C VAL A 802 -13.20 0.70 -55.75
N VAL A 803 -12.09 0.66 -56.47
CA VAL A 803 -11.41 1.88 -56.93
C VAL A 803 -12.35 2.58 -57.90
N LEU A 804 -12.94 3.72 -57.51
CA LEU A 804 -13.05 4.96 -58.31
C LEU A 804 -13.98 6.01 -57.64
N GLN A 805 -13.48 7.25 -57.67
CA GLN A 805 -14.19 8.53 -57.54
C GLN A 805 -14.59 9.06 -56.15
N ARG A 806 -13.72 9.96 -55.69
CA ARG A 806 -13.94 11.15 -54.84
C ARG A 806 -15.41 11.59 -54.72
N ARG A 807 -16.02 11.34 -53.56
CA ARG A 807 -16.91 12.29 -52.90
C ARG A 807 -16.55 12.39 -51.43
N GLN A 808 -16.22 13.60 -51.01
CA GLN A 808 -16.08 14.02 -49.62
C GLN A 808 -17.48 14.04 -48.99
N ASP A 809 -17.91 12.92 -48.42
CA ASP A 809 -18.93 12.96 -47.38
C ASP A 809 -18.25 12.68 -46.04
N ALA A 810 -18.29 13.67 -45.16
CA ALA A 810 -17.67 13.64 -43.85
C ALA A 810 -18.09 12.37 -43.09
N PRO A 811 -17.15 11.62 -42.47
CA PRO A 811 -17.50 10.41 -41.76
C PRO A 811 -18.32 10.81 -40.52
N ARG A 812 -19.63 10.48 -40.53
CA ARG A 812 -20.43 10.46 -39.29
C ARG A 812 -19.72 9.50 -38.34
N SER A 813 -18.98 10.07 -37.39
CA SER A 813 -18.06 9.31 -36.56
C SER A 813 -18.80 8.14 -35.90
N TRP A 814 -18.17 6.96 -35.91
CA TRP A 814 -18.68 5.77 -35.25
C TRP A 814 -19.05 6.05 -33.78
N VAL A 815 -18.32 6.97 -33.15
CA VAL A 815 -18.58 7.53 -31.82
C VAL A 815 -19.94 8.22 -31.71
N ASN A 816 -20.38 8.97 -32.73
CA ASN A 816 -21.71 9.60 -32.73
C ASN A 816 -22.85 8.59 -32.87
N LYS A 817 -22.65 7.51 -33.64
CA LYS A 817 -23.61 6.40 -33.72
C LYS A 817 -23.67 5.61 -32.40
N GLN A 818 -22.54 5.37 -31.76
CA GLN A 818 -22.49 4.79 -30.40
C GLN A 818 -23.22 5.67 -29.38
N ARG A 819 -23.03 6.98 -29.41
CA ARG A 819 -23.72 7.91 -28.50
C ARG A 819 -25.24 7.89 -28.69
N GLN A 820 -25.74 7.75 -29.91
CA GLN A 820 -27.18 7.63 -30.16
C GLN A 820 -27.76 6.29 -29.68
N LEU A 821 -27.05 5.18 -29.84
CA LEU A 821 -27.48 3.86 -29.36
C LEU A 821 -27.42 3.72 -27.84
N VAL A 822 -26.47 4.39 -27.18
CA VAL A 822 -26.34 4.38 -25.72
C VAL A 822 -27.34 5.34 -25.04
N ASN A 823 -27.72 6.44 -25.72
CA ASN A 823 -28.61 7.47 -25.15
C ASN A 823 -30.08 7.36 -25.56
N SER A 824 -30.51 6.34 -26.32
CA SER A 824 -31.92 6.12 -26.63
C SER A 824 -32.65 5.43 -25.46
N GLY A 825 -32.72 6.11 -24.31
CA GLY A 825 -33.71 5.84 -23.26
C GLY A 825 -35.02 6.57 -23.57
N PRO A 826 -36.19 6.07 -23.12
CA PRO A 826 -37.47 6.65 -23.47
C PRO A 826 -37.54 8.09 -22.92
N ARG A 827 -37.65 9.06 -23.82
CA ARG A 827 -37.94 10.45 -23.46
C ARG A 827 -39.30 10.47 -22.76
N ARG A 828 -39.32 10.95 -21.52
CA ARG A 828 -40.52 11.46 -20.86
C ARG A 828 -40.95 12.75 -21.52
#